data_AF-A0A1R1F4Q3-F1
#
_entry.id   AF-A0A1R1F4Q3-F1
#
_cell.length_a   1.000
_cell.length_b   1.000
_cell.length_c   1.000
_cell.angle_alpha   90.00
_cell.angle_beta   90.00
_cell.angle_gamma   90.00
#
_symmetry.space_group_name_H-M   'P 1'
#
loop_
_entity.id
_entity.type
_entity.pdbx_description
1 polymer ?
#
loop_
_entity_poly.entity_id
_entity_poly.type
_entity_poly.pdbx_seq_one_letter_code
_entity_poly.pdbx_strand_id
1 'polypeptide(L)'
;METDTIWNIRNGIRDIAEGVYRWVQGTLQRLPWLKTLYTIWCWVSLLFFILGLFLYRDSRTMLVQYLWSFYVMLQFWFLCRSKTFTWKQAAMFMLLGIFLVIPVTALTLLAAHGLFGGDTRDTWSQAVLTPIFEEVWKLLPLGLFLLFSRRASSMSLADYTLAGAGAGVGFQLMEELTRRWLNSGIIGRTYGYSVTMLGGETIHWDFWTLFPGRFEESIFPTIMSVSHPVHTGMITLGLGLAVRLRKRLSDAIFALPALLLVWSIIDHAAYNGQGSLPDWFMKISDLTGSGYRTKGVFLLMLAIGLVLDYVSLNRVKSRLPRMEGEGWINPVPELWYMLESLLTRRERLASVMSWTRERRELGFSLLYGNQEAAALQGDLQTRMLKHFRAAAGVTAALLLVAGLAGFAAYFQAHVHPADPACFSCMFDSLQNWWDRLGFWEKSAIVLGAFALSFMFVSFWPALGIALTAASIPASGHEIAKDIRDPKRLLTPENVISTLLALALSRVPFGRLAERFGKKGGSRLKDWLEKLLKRRKEPKPEPDLPKKPHKPDGEDPPPKKEKDPEEQPPKNDADDYVHWSKAKYRGVELHDAKNGALGEFDGVDLEKGIFYEAKSAQGLDRIHPKTGKPQQTPQQFTDKQLYQKTKVRINNLMQKAVGTRTTPDGTAEIPTLEQIKGIRHFEFQLDGDSPALRTAAENSLNKLRQEFPDYTFNIRFGVK
;
A
#
# COMPACT_ATOMS: atom_id res chain seq x y z
N MET A 1 -50.37 -14.35 15.30
CA MET A 1 -50.61 -13.12 16.09
C MET A 1 -49.31 -12.41 16.48
N GLU A 2 -48.15 -13.07 16.53
CA GLU A 2 -46.88 -12.43 16.97
C GLU A 2 -46.08 -11.74 15.85
N THR A 3 -46.19 -12.22 14.61
CA THR A 3 -45.43 -11.71 13.45
C THR A 3 -45.66 -10.22 13.20
N ASP A 4 -46.91 -9.79 13.31
CA ASP A 4 -47.32 -8.42 12.98
C ASP A 4 -46.85 -7.44 14.07
N THR A 5 -46.84 -7.87 15.33
CA THR A 5 -46.32 -7.09 16.47
C THR A 5 -44.83 -6.80 16.30
N ILE A 6 -44.01 -7.82 16.01
CA ILE A 6 -42.57 -7.65 15.77
C ILE A 6 -42.31 -6.78 14.53
N TRP A 7 -43.09 -6.96 13.47
CA TRP A 7 -43.02 -6.17 12.24
C TRP A 7 -43.35 -4.69 12.51
N ASN A 8 -44.43 -4.40 13.24
CA ASN A 8 -44.86 -3.04 13.56
C ASN A 8 -43.87 -2.33 14.49
N ILE A 9 -43.35 -3.00 15.52
CA ILE A 9 -42.28 -2.46 16.39
C ILE A 9 -41.06 -2.09 15.55
N ARG A 10 -40.61 -2.99 14.66
CA ARG A 10 -39.44 -2.75 13.81
C ARG A 10 -39.65 -1.60 12.84
N ASN A 11 -40.85 -1.45 12.28
CA ASN A 11 -41.16 -0.35 11.36
C ASN A 11 -41.22 0.99 12.11
N GLY A 12 -41.85 1.05 13.29
CA GLY A 12 -41.83 2.24 14.15
C GLY A 12 -40.40 2.67 14.51
N ILE A 13 -39.53 1.73 14.89
CA ILE A 13 -38.10 1.98 15.14
C ILE A 13 -37.38 2.54 13.91
N ARG A 14 -37.70 2.05 12.70
CA ARG A 14 -37.13 2.54 11.42
C ARG A 14 -37.62 3.93 11.06
N ASP A 15 -38.92 4.19 11.20
CA ASP A 15 -39.52 5.47 10.85
C ASP A 15 -39.11 6.57 11.83
N ILE A 16 -38.90 6.23 13.12
CA ILE A 16 -38.24 7.10 14.11
C ILE A 16 -36.78 7.38 13.69
N ALA A 17 -36.01 6.35 13.32
CA ALA A 17 -34.61 6.52 12.90
C ALA A 17 -34.48 7.36 11.61
N GLU A 18 -35.41 7.21 10.66
CA GLU A 18 -35.50 8.09 9.50
C GLU A 18 -35.95 9.51 9.87
N GLY A 19 -36.87 9.68 10.82
CA GLY A 19 -37.24 10.98 11.37
C GLY A 19 -36.05 11.72 11.96
N VAL A 20 -35.26 11.04 12.80
CA VAL A 20 -34.00 11.54 13.35
C VAL A 20 -32.99 11.85 12.24
N TYR A 21 -32.81 10.97 11.26
CA TYR A 21 -31.90 11.22 10.13
C TYR A 21 -32.31 12.46 9.31
N ARG A 22 -33.59 12.59 8.97
CA ARG A 22 -34.14 13.76 8.25
C ARG A 22 -34.00 15.04 9.07
N TRP A 23 -34.22 14.98 10.40
CA TRP A 23 -34.00 16.09 11.31
C TRP A 23 -32.53 16.50 11.38
N VAL A 24 -31.58 15.55 11.51
CA VAL A 24 -30.13 15.81 11.46
C VAL A 24 -29.74 16.44 10.13
N GLN A 25 -30.23 15.94 8.99
CA GLN A 25 -29.97 16.54 7.68
C GLN A 25 -30.53 17.97 7.57
N GLY A 26 -31.74 18.23 8.07
CA GLY A 26 -32.32 19.57 8.13
C GLY A 26 -31.52 20.53 9.02
N THR A 27 -31.06 20.07 10.19
CA THR A 27 -30.18 20.85 11.07
C THR A 27 -28.82 21.14 10.40
N LEU A 28 -28.24 20.17 9.69
CA LEU A 28 -27.01 20.36 8.89
C LEU A 28 -27.21 21.22 7.63
N GLN A 29 -28.45 21.47 7.19
CA GLN A 29 -28.77 22.46 6.16
C GLN A 29 -28.93 23.87 6.77
N ARG A 30 -29.60 23.98 7.93
CA ARG A 30 -29.79 25.23 8.68
C ARG A 30 -28.49 25.78 9.28
N LEU A 31 -27.56 24.91 9.67
CA LEU A 31 -26.28 25.25 10.29
C LEU A 31 -25.12 24.84 9.36
N PRO A 32 -24.92 25.49 8.20
CA PRO A 32 -23.90 25.10 7.24
C PRO A 32 -22.47 25.22 7.82
N TRP A 33 -22.27 26.11 8.79
CA TRP A 33 -21.00 26.26 9.51
C TRP A 33 -20.56 24.98 10.24
N LEU A 34 -21.47 24.08 10.62
CA LEU A 34 -21.10 22.77 11.19
C LEU A 34 -20.35 21.90 10.18
N LYS A 35 -20.70 21.98 8.88
CA LYS A 35 -19.97 21.29 7.81
C LYS A 35 -18.58 21.90 7.62
N THR A 36 -18.47 23.22 7.71
CA THR A 36 -17.19 23.94 7.66
C THR A 36 -16.31 23.55 8.86
N LEU A 37 -16.85 23.56 10.08
CA LEU A 37 -16.14 23.16 11.31
C LEU A 37 -15.70 21.69 11.26
N TYR A 38 -16.57 20.77 10.82
CA TYR A 38 -16.20 19.37 10.62
C TYR A 38 -15.10 19.21 9.55
N THR A 39 -15.16 19.98 8.47
CA THR A 39 -14.13 19.99 7.43
C THR A 39 -12.79 20.50 7.96
N ILE A 40 -12.79 21.60 8.73
CA ILE A 40 -11.61 22.12 9.42
C ILE A 40 -11.07 21.08 10.40
N TRP A 41 -11.93 20.44 11.21
CA TRP A 41 -11.52 19.37 12.12
C TRP A 41 -10.89 18.18 11.39
N CYS A 42 -11.41 17.79 10.23
CA CYS A 42 -10.81 16.74 9.40
C CYS A 42 -9.43 17.15 8.87
N TRP A 43 -9.27 18.40 8.40
CA TRP A 43 -7.96 18.91 7.95
C TRP A 43 -6.95 19.02 9.10
N VAL A 44 -7.38 19.50 10.27
CA VAL A 44 -6.55 19.58 11.49
C VAL A 44 -6.17 18.18 11.98
N SER A 45 -7.11 17.22 11.97
CA SER A 45 -6.83 15.82 12.31
C SER A 45 -5.86 15.16 11.32
N LEU A 46 -6.01 15.44 10.02
CA LEU A 46 -5.10 14.95 8.98
C LEU A 46 -3.72 15.60 9.12
N LEU A 47 -3.63 16.89 9.44
CA LEU A 47 -2.37 17.58 9.73
C LEU A 47 -1.68 17.00 10.96
N PHE A 48 -2.41 16.77 12.07
CA PHE A 48 -1.86 16.11 13.25
C PHE A 48 -1.42 14.67 12.98
N PHE A 49 -2.18 13.91 12.18
CA PHE A 49 -1.77 12.56 11.75
C PHE A 49 -0.47 12.61 10.92
N ILE A 50 -0.41 13.49 9.92
CA ILE A 50 0.76 13.70 9.07
C ILE A 50 1.97 14.08 9.94
N LEU A 51 1.87 15.15 10.75
CA LEU A 51 2.91 15.57 11.70
C LEU A 51 3.30 14.44 12.66
N GLY A 52 2.34 13.61 13.08
CA GLY A 52 2.55 12.41 13.88
C GLY A 52 3.52 11.43 13.22
N LEU A 53 3.37 11.18 11.91
CA LEU A 53 4.31 10.34 11.14
C LEU A 53 5.72 10.94 11.05
N PHE A 54 5.87 12.27 11.02
CA PHE A 54 7.19 12.91 11.07
C PHE A 54 7.81 12.74 12.47
N LEU A 55 7.11 13.23 13.50
CA LEU A 55 7.63 13.46 14.84
C LEU A 55 7.76 12.18 15.68
N TYR A 56 6.83 11.22 15.53
CA TYR A 56 6.75 10.04 16.38
C TYR A 56 7.00 8.75 15.59
N ARG A 57 7.91 7.92 16.11
CA ARG A 57 8.22 6.61 15.52
C ARG A 57 7.01 5.68 15.58
N ASP A 58 6.28 5.70 16.68
CA ASP A 58 5.24 4.71 16.97
C ASP A 58 4.01 4.93 16.08
N SER A 59 3.69 6.19 15.73
CA SER A 59 2.69 6.54 14.71
C SER A 59 2.98 5.88 13.34
N ARG A 60 4.25 5.66 12.99
CA ARG A 60 4.62 4.92 11.77
C ARG A 60 4.33 3.42 11.91
N THR A 61 4.55 2.83 13.09
CA THR A 61 4.23 1.41 13.34
C THR A 61 2.73 1.14 13.46
N MET A 62 1.98 2.14 13.93
CA MET A 62 0.52 2.19 13.91
C MET A 62 -0.01 2.30 12.47
N LEU A 63 0.61 3.13 11.62
CA LEU A 63 0.27 3.21 10.20
C LEU A 63 0.50 1.88 9.46
N VAL A 64 1.59 1.17 9.77
CA VAL A 64 1.83 -0.17 9.20
C VAL A 64 0.74 -1.16 9.65
N GLN A 65 0.33 -1.15 10.92
CA GLN A 65 -0.79 -1.99 11.37
C GLN A 65 -2.11 -1.63 10.69
N TYR A 66 -2.37 -0.32 10.52
CA TYR A 66 -3.53 0.17 9.80
C TYR A 66 -3.57 -0.32 8.35
N LEU A 67 -2.43 -0.25 7.64
CA LEU A 67 -2.29 -0.76 6.27
C LEU A 67 -2.54 -2.27 6.18
N TRP A 68 -2.11 -3.05 7.17
CA TRP A 68 -2.33 -4.49 7.21
C TRP A 68 -3.79 -4.87 7.46
N SER A 69 -4.46 -4.26 8.44
CA SER A 69 -5.91 -4.45 8.64
C SER A 69 -6.72 -4.01 7.41
N PHE A 70 -6.34 -2.90 6.79
CA PHE A 70 -6.93 -2.43 5.54
C PHE A 70 -6.70 -3.41 4.36
N TYR A 71 -5.51 -4.02 4.28
CA TYR A 71 -5.21 -5.07 3.30
C TYR A 71 -6.05 -6.34 3.51
N VAL A 72 -6.31 -6.75 4.75
CA VAL A 72 -7.27 -7.84 5.03
C VAL A 72 -8.68 -7.45 4.58
N MET A 73 -9.12 -6.22 4.82
CA MET A 73 -10.41 -5.73 4.31
C MET A 73 -10.48 -5.76 2.78
N LEU A 74 -9.35 -5.49 2.09
CA LEU A 74 -9.24 -5.69 0.64
C LEU A 74 -9.31 -7.17 0.24
N GLN A 75 -8.67 -8.11 0.97
CA GLN A 75 -8.79 -9.56 0.71
C GLN A 75 -10.26 -10.00 0.74
N PHE A 76 -11.01 -9.66 1.80
CA PHE A 76 -12.46 -9.92 1.86
C PHE A 76 -13.24 -9.21 0.75
N TRP A 77 -12.95 -7.92 0.49
CA TRP A 77 -13.60 -7.16 -0.58
C TRP A 77 -13.39 -7.80 -1.96
N PHE A 78 -12.23 -8.36 -2.27
CA PHE A 78 -12.01 -9.05 -3.54
C PHE A 78 -12.69 -10.42 -3.60
N LEU A 79 -12.58 -11.24 -2.54
CA LEU A 79 -13.15 -12.59 -2.48
C LEU A 79 -14.68 -12.62 -2.44
N CYS A 80 -15.33 -11.66 -1.77
CA CYS A 80 -16.78 -11.49 -1.74
C CYS A 80 -17.32 -11.02 -3.10
N ARG A 81 -17.29 -11.87 -4.14
CA ARG A 81 -17.61 -11.49 -5.54
C ARG A 81 -19.08 -11.16 -5.79
N SER A 82 -20.01 -11.90 -5.19
CA SER A 82 -21.45 -11.64 -5.35
C SER A 82 -21.96 -10.39 -4.62
N LYS A 83 -21.12 -9.75 -3.78
CA LYS A 83 -21.49 -8.59 -2.94
C LYS A 83 -22.24 -7.50 -3.71
N THR A 84 -23.16 -6.88 -3.01
CA THR A 84 -23.98 -5.75 -3.48
C THR A 84 -23.64 -4.46 -2.72
N PHE A 85 -22.99 -4.54 -1.56
CA PHE A 85 -22.50 -3.38 -0.83
C PHE A 85 -21.48 -2.57 -1.64
N THR A 86 -21.54 -1.25 -1.45
CA THR A 86 -20.50 -0.30 -1.87
C THR A 86 -19.31 -0.39 -0.92
N TRP A 87 -18.13 0.08 -1.37
CA TRP A 87 -16.96 0.15 -0.49
C TRP A 87 -17.23 0.99 0.77
N LYS A 88 -17.96 2.11 0.64
CA LYS A 88 -18.36 2.94 1.79
C LYS A 88 -19.18 2.15 2.81
N GLN A 89 -20.12 1.30 2.38
CA GLN A 89 -20.88 0.45 3.31
C GLN A 89 -19.97 -0.55 4.02
N ALA A 90 -19.03 -1.18 3.31
CA ALA A 90 -18.06 -2.10 3.90
C ALA A 90 -17.13 -1.40 4.91
N ALA A 91 -16.59 -0.24 4.56
CA ALA A 91 -15.78 0.60 5.44
C ALA A 91 -16.56 1.09 6.68
N MET A 92 -17.87 1.35 6.57
CA MET A 92 -18.69 1.67 7.75
C MET A 92 -18.77 0.51 8.76
N PHE A 93 -18.77 -0.76 8.33
CA PHE A 93 -18.69 -1.89 9.28
C PHE A 93 -17.34 -1.92 10.01
N MET A 94 -16.23 -1.60 9.32
CA MET A 94 -14.91 -1.43 9.94
C MET A 94 -14.88 -0.26 10.94
N LEU A 95 -15.48 0.88 10.61
CA LEU A 95 -15.60 1.99 11.56
C LEU A 95 -16.49 1.65 12.77
N LEU A 96 -17.55 0.86 12.60
CA LEU A 96 -18.36 0.37 13.72
C LEU A 96 -17.61 -0.66 14.59
N GLY A 97 -16.74 -1.50 14.01
CA GLY A 97 -15.84 -2.36 14.78
C GLY A 97 -14.93 -1.58 15.73
N ILE A 98 -14.40 -0.43 15.27
CA ILE A 98 -13.56 0.48 16.08
C ILE A 98 -14.39 1.22 17.12
N PHE A 99 -15.43 1.96 16.68
CA PHE A 99 -16.08 3.00 17.48
C PHE A 99 -17.35 2.56 18.23
N LEU A 100 -17.85 1.34 17.99
CA LEU A 100 -19.01 0.79 18.70
C LEU A 100 -18.67 -0.50 19.44
N VAL A 101 -18.10 -1.49 18.76
CA VAL A 101 -17.90 -2.84 19.34
C VAL A 101 -16.94 -2.80 20.52
N ILE A 102 -15.80 -2.11 20.40
CA ILE A 102 -14.80 -2.04 21.47
C ILE A 102 -15.32 -1.28 22.71
N PRO A 103 -15.91 -0.08 22.61
CA PRO A 103 -16.54 0.57 23.77
C PRO A 103 -17.61 -0.27 24.44
N VAL A 104 -18.48 -0.95 23.67
CA VAL A 104 -19.51 -1.84 24.24
C VAL A 104 -18.88 -3.04 24.95
N THR A 105 -17.84 -3.65 24.38
CA THR A 105 -17.11 -4.77 25.00
C THR A 105 -16.43 -4.34 26.30
N ALA A 106 -15.69 -3.22 26.27
CA ALA A 106 -14.99 -2.69 27.44
C ALA A 106 -15.96 -2.32 28.59
N LEU A 107 -17.11 -1.69 28.26
CA LEU A 107 -18.16 -1.41 29.25
C LEU A 107 -18.81 -2.68 29.79
N THR A 108 -18.97 -3.72 28.97
CA THR A 108 -19.51 -5.02 29.41
C THR A 108 -18.56 -5.74 30.37
N LEU A 109 -17.26 -5.74 30.07
CA LEU A 109 -16.24 -6.32 30.94
C LEU A 109 -16.13 -5.54 32.25
N LEU A 110 -16.07 -4.20 32.20
CA LEU A 110 -16.06 -3.35 33.40
C LEU A 110 -17.30 -3.57 34.28
N ALA A 111 -18.48 -3.75 33.68
CA ALA A 111 -19.70 -4.09 34.41
C ALA A 111 -19.63 -5.51 35.03
N ALA A 112 -19.03 -6.49 34.34
CA ALA A 112 -18.83 -7.83 34.88
C ALA A 112 -17.86 -7.81 36.09
N HIS A 113 -16.72 -7.12 35.99
CA HIS A 113 -15.79 -6.93 37.11
C HIS A 113 -16.45 -6.19 38.28
N GLY A 114 -17.28 -5.18 37.99
CA GLY A 114 -18.04 -4.44 39.01
C GLY A 114 -19.13 -5.26 39.73
N LEU A 115 -19.59 -6.37 39.13
CA LEU A 115 -20.61 -7.26 39.69
C LEU A 115 -20.03 -8.51 40.38
N PHE A 116 -18.94 -9.06 39.84
CA PHE A 116 -18.35 -10.33 40.30
C PHE A 116 -16.99 -10.19 41.00
N GLY A 117 -16.39 -9.00 40.95
CA GLY A 117 -15.00 -8.75 41.37
C GLY A 117 -13.97 -9.13 40.30
N GLY A 118 -12.69 -9.11 40.67
CA GLY A 118 -11.55 -9.48 39.83
C GLY A 118 -11.06 -8.39 38.88
N ASP A 119 -10.06 -8.74 38.06
CA ASP A 119 -9.36 -7.84 37.12
C ASP A 119 -9.40 -8.36 35.67
N THR A 120 -9.17 -7.47 34.71
CA THR A 120 -8.92 -7.77 33.29
C THR A 120 -7.85 -8.85 33.04
N ARG A 121 -6.87 -9.02 33.94
CA ARG A 121 -5.79 -10.01 33.84
C ARG A 121 -6.15 -11.40 34.38
N ASP A 122 -7.29 -11.56 35.06
CA ASP A 122 -7.66 -12.86 35.61
C ASP A 122 -8.00 -13.83 34.47
N THR A 123 -7.59 -15.11 34.60
CA THR A 123 -7.82 -16.12 33.56
C THR A 123 -9.29 -16.29 33.17
N TRP A 124 -10.22 -16.23 34.13
CA TRP A 124 -11.67 -16.28 33.85
C TRP A 124 -12.17 -15.05 33.07
N SER A 125 -11.51 -13.89 33.21
CA SER A 125 -11.83 -12.67 32.47
C SER A 125 -11.20 -12.66 31.09
N GLN A 126 -9.87 -12.84 31.01
CA GLN A 126 -9.10 -12.76 29.76
C GLN A 126 -9.38 -13.94 28.81
N ALA A 127 -9.50 -15.16 29.34
CA ALA A 127 -9.60 -16.38 28.53
C ALA A 127 -11.03 -16.92 28.40
N VAL A 128 -12.02 -16.43 29.16
CA VAL A 128 -13.41 -16.90 29.06
C VAL A 128 -14.38 -15.74 28.76
N LEU A 129 -14.55 -14.76 29.65
CA LEU A 129 -15.52 -13.68 29.41
C LEU A 129 -15.18 -12.80 28.21
N THR A 130 -13.91 -12.44 28.03
CA THR A 130 -13.47 -11.55 26.94
C THR A 130 -13.78 -12.16 25.56
N PRO A 131 -13.36 -13.40 25.23
CA PRO A 131 -13.78 -14.09 24.00
C PRO A 131 -15.30 -14.14 23.80
N ILE A 132 -16.08 -14.48 24.85
CA ILE A 132 -17.55 -14.56 24.75
C ILE A 132 -18.16 -13.22 24.36
N PHE A 133 -17.85 -12.15 25.10
CA PHE A 133 -18.42 -10.84 24.83
C PHE A 133 -17.88 -10.22 23.54
N GLU A 134 -16.61 -10.46 23.20
CA GLU A 134 -16.04 -10.01 21.94
C GLU A 134 -16.75 -10.61 20.73
N GLU A 135 -16.84 -11.95 20.62
CA GLU A 135 -17.46 -12.57 19.44
C GLU A 135 -18.97 -12.27 19.35
N VAL A 136 -19.65 -12.10 20.48
CA VAL A 136 -21.06 -11.65 20.51
C VAL A 136 -21.18 -10.20 20.04
N TRP A 137 -20.42 -9.26 20.59
CA TRP A 137 -20.56 -7.84 20.24
C TRP A 137 -20.01 -7.50 18.85
N LYS A 138 -19.06 -8.29 18.29
CA LYS A 138 -18.63 -8.17 16.88
C LYS A 138 -19.80 -8.37 15.88
N LEU A 139 -20.90 -9.01 16.30
CA LEU A 139 -22.13 -9.15 15.50
C LEU A 139 -23.07 -7.93 15.57
N LEU A 140 -22.92 -7.05 16.58
CA LEU A 140 -23.79 -5.89 16.80
C LEU A 140 -23.93 -4.96 15.57
N PRO A 141 -22.85 -4.63 14.82
CA PRO A 141 -22.97 -3.82 13.59
C PRO A 141 -23.89 -4.44 12.54
N LEU A 142 -23.87 -5.78 12.37
CA LEU A 142 -24.80 -6.47 11.48
C LEU A 142 -26.22 -6.49 12.08
N GLY A 143 -26.37 -6.74 13.39
CA GLY A 143 -27.65 -6.69 14.08
C GLY A 143 -28.37 -5.34 13.87
N LEU A 144 -27.64 -4.23 14.04
CA LEU A 144 -28.12 -2.88 13.74
C LEU A 144 -28.48 -2.70 12.27
N PHE A 145 -27.65 -3.19 11.32
CA PHE A 145 -27.98 -3.11 9.89
C PHE A 145 -29.27 -3.89 9.57
N LEU A 146 -29.44 -5.11 10.09
CA LEU A 146 -30.64 -5.91 9.88
C LEU A 146 -31.88 -5.27 10.53
N LEU A 147 -31.72 -4.64 11.70
CA LEU A 147 -32.79 -3.93 12.39
C LEU A 147 -33.24 -2.68 11.63
N PHE A 148 -32.32 -1.79 11.23
CA PHE A 148 -32.65 -0.47 10.67
C PHE A 148 -32.73 -0.40 9.14
N SER A 149 -32.05 -1.29 8.40
CA SER A 149 -31.98 -1.18 6.93
C SER A 149 -33.22 -1.76 6.24
N ARG A 150 -33.95 -0.94 5.47
CA ARG A 150 -35.00 -1.40 4.54
C ARG A 150 -34.49 -2.39 3.48
N ARG A 151 -33.19 -2.40 3.22
CA ARG A 151 -32.50 -3.31 2.28
C ARG A 151 -32.06 -4.65 2.92
N ALA A 152 -32.19 -4.83 4.24
CA ALA A 152 -31.70 -6.02 4.95
C ALA A 152 -32.15 -7.37 4.32
N SER A 153 -33.37 -7.42 3.77
CA SER A 153 -33.95 -8.62 3.13
C SER A 153 -33.21 -9.07 1.87
N SER A 154 -32.56 -8.15 1.12
CA SER A 154 -31.93 -8.41 -0.19
C SER A 154 -30.40 -8.50 -0.16
N MET A 155 -29.77 -8.68 1.01
CA MET A 155 -28.32 -8.93 1.13
C MET A 155 -27.89 -10.25 0.45
N SER A 156 -26.79 -10.24 -0.30
CA SER A 156 -26.13 -11.48 -0.77
C SER A 156 -25.43 -12.20 0.38
N LEU A 157 -25.10 -13.49 0.24
CA LEU A 157 -24.29 -14.21 1.23
C LEU A 157 -22.89 -13.57 1.40
N ALA A 158 -22.36 -13.01 0.32
CA ALA A 158 -21.14 -12.19 0.36
C ALA A 158 -21.31 -10.86 1.13
N ASP A 159 -22.49 -10.24 1.17
CA ASP A 159 -22.74 -9.04 1.98
C ASP A 159 -22.84 -9.36 3.48
N TYR A 160 -23.46 -10.49 3.83
CA TYR A 160 -23.42 -11.02 5.20
C TYR A 160 -21.98 -11.25 5.66
N THR A 161 -21.18 -11.95 4.84
CA THR A 161 -19.75 -12.20 5.10
C THR A 161 -18.98 -10.89 5.28
N LEU A 162 -19.16 -9.94 4.36
CA LEU A 162 -18.43 -8.67 4.34
C LEU A 162 -18.82 -7.71 5.47
N ALA A 163 -20.05 -7.79 5.98
CA ALA A 163 -20.47 -7.07 7.18
C ALA A 163 -19.73 -7.55 8.43
N GLY A 164 -19.71 -8.87 8.65
CA GLY A 164 -19.03 -9.49 9.78
C GLY A 164 -17.52 -9.30 9.70
N ALA A 165 -16.92 -9.64 8.56
CA ALA A 165 -15.50 -9.43 8.33
C ALA A 165 -15.07 -7.96 8.50
N GLY A 166 -15.89 -7.01 8.02
CA GLY A 166 -15.67 -5.58 8.23
C GLY A 166 -15.61 -5.21 9.72
N ALA A 167 -16.61 -5.63 10.51
CA ALA A 167 -16.62 -5.41 11.96
C ALA A 167 -15.40 -6.05 12.65
N GLY A 168 -15.05 -7.28 12.29
CA GLY A 168 -13.85 -7.97 12.80
C GLY A 168 -12.53 -7.28 12.42
N VAL A 169 -12.42 -6.67 11.23
CA VAL A 169 -11.23 -5.87 10.84
C VAL A 169 -11.14 -4.62 11.69
N GLY A 170 -12.27 -3.94 11.91
CA GLY A 170 -12.34 -2.76 12.75
C GLY A 170 -11.91 -3.05 14.19
N PHE A 171 -12.41 -4.16 14.74
CA PHE A 171 -12.02 -4.63 16.06
C PHE A 171 -10.51 -4.93 16.12
N GLN A 172 -10.02 -5.82 15.25
CA GLN A 172 -8.62 -6.25 15.24
C GLN A 172 -7.64 -5.09 15.03
N LEU A 173 -8.00 -4.12 14.20
CA LEU A 173 -7.20 -2.91 14.02
C LEU A 173 -6.99 -2.18 15.35
N MET A 174 -8.08 -1.86 16.06
CA MET A 174 -8.01 -1.05 17.27
C MET A 174 -7.47 -1.85 18.47
N GLU A 175 -7.71 -3.16 18.55
CA GLU A 175 -7.04 -4.06 19.49
C GLU A 175 -5.51 -4.00 19.31
N GLU A 176 -5.02 -4.21 18.08
CA GLU A 176 -3.58 -4.20 17.78
C GLU A 176 -2.95 -2.81 17.89
N LEU A 177 -3.67 -1.73 17.61
CA LEU A 177 -3.22 -0.35 17.87
C LEU A 177 -3.11 -0.08 19.37
N THR A 178 -4.06 -0.55 20.17
CA THR A 178 -4.06 -0.40 21.64
C THR A 178 -2.92 -1.21 22.25
N ARG A 179 -2.76 -2.48 21.85
CA ARG A 179 -1.65 -3.35 22.24
C ARG A 179 -0.29 -2.71 21.93
N ARG A 180 -0.13 -2.14 20.73
CA ARG A 180 1.10 -1.42 20.33
C ARG A 180 1.36 -0.18 21.17
N TRP A 181 0.33 0.65 21.43
CA TRP A 181 0.47 1.89 22.20
C TRP A 181 0.80 1.60 23.68
N LEU A 182 0.09 0.66 24.32
CA LEU A 182 0.37 0.27 25.71
C LEU A 182 1.78 -0.32 25.86
N ASN A 183 2.23 -1.13 24.89
CA ASN A 183 3.56 -1.72 24.90
C ASN A 183 4.68 -0.72 24.52
N SER A 184 4.35 0.51 24.06
CA SER A 184 5.31 1.55 23.66
C SER A 184 5.33 2.75 24.62
N GLY A 185 6.20 2.73 25.62
CA GLY A 185 6.56 3.94 26.40
C GLY A 185 6.69 3.72 27.90
N ILE A 186 6.47 4.79 28.67
CA ILE A 186 6.46 4.75 30.15
C ILE A 186 5.29 3.89 30.65
N ILE A 187 4.11 4.01 30.03
CA ILE A 187 2.88 3.31 30.41
C ILE A 187 3.09 1.78 30.43
N GLY A 188 3.73 1.19 29.42
CA GLY A 188 4.06 -0.23 29.40
C GLY A 188 5.00 -0.69 30.53
N ARG A 189 5.88 0.20 31.03
CA ARG A 189 6.73 -0.08 32.20
C ARG A 189 5.97 0.07 33.53
N THR A 190 4.99 0.97 33.59
CA THR A 190 4.19 1.24 34.81
C THR A 190 3.05 0.23 34.98
N TYR A 191 2.45 -0.25 33.88
CA TYR A 191 1.25 -1.10 33.89
C TYR A 191 1.46 -2.53 33.37
N GLY A 192 2.71 -2.93 33.12
CA GLY A 192 3.10 -4.35 33.02
C GLY A 192 2.54 -5.13 31.83
N TYR A 193 2.12 -4.47 30.76
CA TYR A 193 1.81 -5.12 29.49
C TYR A 193 3.09 -5.24 28.67
N SER A 194 3.69 -6.43 28.66
CA SER A 194 4.99 -6.68 28.02
C SER A 194 5.13 -8.09 27.46
N VAL A 195 5.56 -8.17 26.19
CA VAL A 195 5.96 -9.40 25.50
C VAL A 195 7.24 -9.15 24.68
N THR A 196 7.92 -10.21 24.27
CA THR A 196 9.32 -10.15 23.80
C THR A 196 9.49 -10.60 22.34
N MET A 197 10.71 -10.53 21.81
CA MET A 197 11.01 -10.87 20.40
C MET A 197 10.99 -12.38 20.10
N LEU A 198 10.70 -13.22 21.09
CA LEU A 198 10.47 -14.66 20.92
C LEU A 198 9.05 -15.06 21.38
N GLY A 199 8.19 -14.08 21.68
CA GLY A 199 6.79 -14.30 22.01
C GLY A 199 5.88 -14.27 20.77
N GLY A 200 4.94 -15.20 20.70
CA GLY A 200 3.91 -15.35 19.66
C GLY A 200 2.79 -14.31 19.76
N GLU A 201 3.12 -13.02 19.86
CA GLU A 201 2.14 -11.96 20.16
C GLU A 201 1.91 -10.93 19.02
N THR A 202 2.34 -11.23 17.80
CA THR A 202 1.96 -10.42 16.62
C THR A 202 1.46 -11.28 15.47
N ILE A 203 0.45 -10.78 14.76
CA ILE A 203 -0.02 -11.40 13.51
C ILE A 203 1.15 -11.43 12.52
N HIS A 204 1.46 -12.62 11.99
CA HIS A 204 2.52 -12.79 11.00
C HIS A 204 2.06 -12.28 9.64
N TRP A 205 2.36 -11.01 9.38
CA TRP A 205 1.96 -10.28 8.17
C TRP A 205 2.86 -10.59 6.97
N ASP A 206 2.25 -11.12 5.92
CA ASP A 206 2.87 -11.37 4.61
C ASP A 206 1.86 -11.06 3.49
N PHE A 207 2.38 -10.67 2.32
CA PHE A 207 1.58 -10.28 1.15
C PHE A 207 0.92 -11.45 0.41
N TRP A 208 1.39 -12.67 0.59
CA TRP A 208 0.82 -13.88 -0.03
C TRP A 208 -0.08 -14.66 0.93
N THR A 209 0.01 -14.36 2.23
CA THR A 209 -0.79 -14.99 3.28
C THR A 209 -2.22 -14.45 3.27
N LEU A 210 -3.15 -15.31 2.81
CA LEU A 210 -4.58 -15.07 2.92
C LEU A 210 -5.03 -15.21 4.38
N PHE A 211 -5.65 -14.16 4.93
CA PHE A 211 -6.10 -14.06 6.33
C PHE A 211 -5.04 -14.56 7.34
N PRO A 212 -3.96 -13.78 7.57
CA PRO A 212 -2.96 -14.09 8.58
C PRO A 212 -3.60 -14.07 9.98
N GLY A 213 -3.06 -14.86 10.90
CA GLY A 213 -3.55 -15.00 12.27
C GLY A 213 -2.42 -14.91 13.29
N ARG A 214 -2.73 -15.25 14.53
CA ARG A 214 -1.77 -15.34 15.65
C ARG A 214 -1.43 -16.81 15.94
N PHE A 215 -0.24 -17.05 16.47
CA PHE A 215 0.27 -18.38 16.80
C PHE A 215 0.75 -18.37 18.25
N GLU A 216 0.64 -19.51 18.94
CA GLU A 216 1.21 -19.75 20.27
C GLU A 216 2.70 -19.38 20.38
N GLU A 217 3.16 -19.02 21.58
CA GLU A 217 4.56 -18.63 21.86
C GLU A 217 5.54 -19.83 21.83
N SER A 218 5.69 -20.47 20.66
CA SER A 218 6.48 -21.70 20.49
C SER A 218 7.27 -21.75 19.18
N ILE A 219 8.36 -22.51 19.17
CA ILE A 219 9.12 -22.88 17.96
C ILE A 219 8.26 -23.79 17.05
N PHE A 220 7.37 -24.57 17.65
CA PHE A 220 6.37 -25.39 16.99
C PHE A 220 5.00 -25.07 17.60
N PRO A 221 4.30 -24.01 17.14
CA PRO A 221 3.01 -23.63 17.69
C PRO A 221 1.98 -24.73 17.42
N THR A 222 1.34 -25.20 18.49
CA THR A 222 0.26 -26.20 18.47
C THR A 222 -1.11 -25.55 18.40
N ILE A 223 -1.23 -24.32 18.91
CA ILE A 223 -2.45 -23.50 18.88
C ILE A 223 -2.26 -22.31 17.92
N MET A 224 -3.28 -22.06 17.10
CA MET A 224 -3.43 -20.87 16.28
C MET A 224 -4.73 -20.14 16.66
N SER A 225 -4.74 -18.80 16.59
CA SER A 225 -5.98 -18.03 16.49
C SER A 225 -6.10 -17.44 15.09
N VAL A 226 -7.18 -17.78 14.38
CA VAL A 226 -7.48 -17.13 13.12
C VAL A 226 -8.00 -15.71 13.37
N SER A 227 -7.62 -14.77 12.51
CA SER A 227 -7.94 -13.35 12.70
C SER A 227 -9.44 -13.08 12.84
N HIS A 228 -9.82 -12.15 13.72
CA HIS A 228 -11.22 -11.77 14.04
C HIS A 228 -12.15 -11.57 12.82
N PRO A 229 -11.70 -11.02 11.67
CA PRO A 229 -12.50 -10.96 10.44
C PRO A 229 -13.01 -12.31 9.94
N VAL A 230 -12.24 -13.39 10.14
CA VAL A 230 -12.61 -14.76 9.73
C VAL A 230 -13.66 -15.32 10.67
N HIS A 231 -13.47 -15.25 11.99
CA HIS A 231 -14.50 -15.64 12.97
C HIS A 231 -15.82 -14.90 12.71
N THR A 232 -15.79 -13.57 12.74
CA THR A 232 -17.01 -12.76 12.58
C THR A 232 -17.64 -12.98 11.20
N GLY A 233 -16.83 -13.02 10.12
CA GLY A 233 -17.31 -13.27 8.76
C GLY A 233 -17.88 -14.68 8.53
N MET A 234 -17.37 -15.70 9.24
CA MET A 234 -17.87 -17.07 9.21
C MET A 234 -19.23 -17.17 9.92
N ILE A 235 -19.37 -16.57 11.11
CA ILE A 235 -20.62 -16.53 11.86
C ILE A 235 -21.71 -15.82 11.05
N THR A 236 -21.41 -14.65 10.48
CA THR A 236 -22.39 -13.88 9.71
C THR A 236 -22.75 -14.56 8.38
N LEU A 237 -21.81 -15.25 7.73
CA LEU A 237 -22.11 -16.11 6.58
C LEU A 237 -23.04 -17.28 6.97
N GLY A 238 -22.79 -17.93 8.11
CA GLY A 238 -23.70 -18.94 8.68
C GLY A 238 -25.11 -18.40 8.92
N LEU A 239 -25.24 -17.17 9.44
CA LEU A 239 -26.53 -16.49 9.62
C LEU A 239 -27.20 -16.18 8.26
N GLY A 240 -26.42 -15.75 7.27
CA GLY A 240 -26.90 -15.54 5.91
C GLY A 240 -27.45 -16.83 5.29
N LEU A 241 -26.71 -17.95 5.43
CA LEU A 241 -27.14 -19.27 4.99
C LEU A 241 -28.44 -19.70 5.69
N ALA A 242 -28.52 -19.53 7.02
CA ALA A 242 -29.73 -19.82 7.80
C ALA A 242 -30.96 -19.05 7.28
N VAL A 243 -30.84 -17.72 7.14
CA VAL A 243 -31.91 -16.85 6.63
C VAL A 243 -32.33 -17.21 5.20
N ARG A 244 -31.39 -17.65 4.35
CA ARG A 244 -31.62 -17.99 2.94
C ARG A 244 -32.19 -19.39 2.73
N LEU A 245 -31.86 -20.36 3.58
CA LEU A 245 -32.19 -21.78 3.37
C LEU A 245 -33.25 -22.35 4.33
N ARG A 246 -33.65 -21.65 5.41
CA ARG A 246 -34.72 -22.10 6.32
C ARG A 246 -36.01 -22.57 5.65
N LYS A 247 -36.43 -21.91 4.55
CA LYS A 247 -37.61 -22.28 3.73
C LYS A 247 -37.44 -23.55 2.89
N ARG A 248 -36.25 -24.17 2.89
CA ARG A 248 -35.89 -25.36 2.09
C ARG A 248 -35.41 -26.53 2.93
N LEU A 249 -34.84 -26.25 4.10
CA LEU A 249 -34.42 -27.25 5.09
C LEU A 249 -35.43 -27.19 6.25
N SER A 250 -35.06 -26.59 7.37
CA SER A 250 -35.95 -26.27 8.50
C SER A 250 -35.38 -25.09 9.28
N ASP A 251 -36.14 -24.54 10.24
CA ASP A 251 -35.61 -23.48 11.13
C ASP A 251 -34.50 -23.99 12.08
N ALA A 252 -34.29 -25.30 12.21
CA ALA A 252 -33.11 -25.86 12.90
C ALA A 252 -31.78 -25.42 12.27
N ILE A 253 -31.79 -24.92 11.03
CA ILE A 253 -30.61 -24.31 10.40
C ILE A 253 -30.07 -23.08 11.17
N PHE A 254 -30.87 -22.44 12.03
CA PHE A 254 -30.38 -21.37 12.91
C PHE A 254 -29.42 -21.86 14.01
N ALA A 255 -29.28 -23.19 14.21
CA ALA A 255 -28.18 -23.74 14.99
C ALA A 255 -26.81 -23.50 14.32
N LEU A 256 -26.72 -23.37 12.99
CA LEU A 256 -25.46 -23.15 12.28
C LEU A 256 -24.70 -21.90 12.75
N PRO A 257 -25.25 -20.67 12.71
CA PRO A 257 -24.55 -19.49 13.23
C PRO A 257 -24.23 -19.59 14.72
N ALA A 258 -25.06 -20.26 15.53
CA ALA A 258 -24.79 -20.46 16.95
C ALA A 258 -23.59 -21.39 17.20
N LEU A 259 -23.50 -22.52 16.47
CA LEU A 259 -22.36 -23.45 16.53
C LEU A 259 -21.06 -22.79 16.03
N LEU A 260 -21.12 -21.95 14.99
CA LEU A 260 -19.97 -21.21 14.48
C LEU A 260 -19.52 -20.10 15.44
N LEU A 261 -20.44 -19.50 16.20
CA LEU A 261 -20.13 -18.57 17.29
C LEU A 261 -19.45 -19.29 18.46
N VAL A 262 -20.00 -20.43 18.89
CA VAL A 262 -19.39 -21.28 19.93
C VAL A 262 -17.99 -21.75 19.53
N TRP A 263 -17.79 -22.20 18.29
CA TRP A 263 -16.46 -22.51 17.74
C TRP A 263 -15.53 -21.29 17.83
N SER A 264 -15.94 -20.14 17.31
CA SER A 264 -15.10 -18.92 17.31
C SER A 264 -14.72 -18.48 18.74
N ILE A 265 -15.61 -18.67 19.71
CA ILE A 265 -15.35 -18.45 21.13
C ILE A 265 -14.34 -19.46 21.68
N ILE A 266 -14.45 -20.75 21.33
CA ILE A 266 -13.52 -21.80 21.78
C ILE A 266 -12.10 -21.56 21.25
N ASP A 267 -11.94 -21.29 19.94
CA ASP A 267 -10.64 -21.04 19.33
C ASP A 267 -9.98 -19.77 19.91
N HIS A 268 -10.78 -18.72 20.16
CA HIS A 268 -10.29 -17.47 20.77
C HIS A 268 -9.97 -17.66 22.27
N ALA A 269 -10.79 -18.38 23.03
CA ALA A 269 -10.53 -18.72 24.43
C ALA A 269 -9.25 -19.55 24.62
N ALA A 270 -9.08 -20.62 23.83
CA ALA A 270 -7.89 -21.46 23.84
C ALA A 270 -6.61 -20.65 23.57
N TYR A 271 -6.67 -19.69 22.63
CA TYR A 271 -5.54 -18.80 22.34
C TYR A 271 -5.29 -17.73 23.43
N ASN A 272 -6.33 -17.23 24.12
CA ASN A 272 -6.17 -16.24 25.20
C ASN A 272 -5.71 -16.88 26.51
N GLY A 273 -6.01 -18.16 26.72
CA GLY A 273 -5.68 -18.94 27.93
C GLY A 273 -4.58 -19.98 27.73
N GLN A 274 -3.52 -19.63 26.99
CA GLN A 274 -2.42 -20.54 26.63
C GLN A 274 -1.88 -21.28 27.86
N GLY A 275 -2.13 -22.59 27.95
CA GLY A 275 -1.72 -23.44 29.06
C GLY A 275 -2.36 -23.16 30.43
N SER A 276 -3.28 -22.19 30.54
CA SER A 276 -3.97 -21.83 31.79
C SER A 276 -5.42 -22.30 31.87
N LEU A 277 -5.99 -22.76 30.74
CA LEU A 277 -7.30 -23.41 30.69
C LEU A 277 -7.20 -24.92 30.95
N PRO A 278 -8.23 -25.56 31.53
CA PRO A 278 -8.19 -26.99 31.86
C PRO A 278 -8.04 -27.91 30.63
N ASP A 279 -7.38 -29.06 30.81
CA ASP A 279 -7.18 -30.10 29.79
C ASP A 279 -8.43 -30.47 28.99
N TRP A 280 -9.60 -30.53 29.64
CA TRP A 280 -10.85 -30.90 28.98
C TRP A 280 -11.29 -29.84 27.97
N PHE A 281 -10.97 -28.56 28.21
CA PHE A 281 -11.25 -27.46 27.30
C PHE A 281 -10.27 -27.48 26.12
N MET A 282 -8.98 -27.70 26.40
CA MET A 282 -7.96 -27.80 25.35
C MET A 282 -8.25 -28.96 24.39
N LYS A 283 -8.66 -30.12 24.91
CA LYS A 283 -9.14 -31.26 24.10
C LYS A 283 -10.35 -30.93 23.20
N ILE A 284 -11.20 -29.98 23.59
CA ILE A 284 -12.30 -29.49 22.72
C ILE A 284 -11.75 -28.58 21.62
N SER A 285 -10.75 -27.74 21.91
CA SER A 285 -10.04 -26.95 20.88
C SER A 285 -9.30 -27.86 19.88
N ASP A 286 -8.68 -28.95 20.32
CA ASP A 286 -8.04 -29.92 19.41
C ASP A 286 -9.06 -30.62 18.49
N LEU A 287 -10.29 -30.82 18.96
CA LEU A 287 -11.39 -31.34 18.14
C LEU A 287 -11.87 -30.30 17.09
N THR A 288 -11.94 -29.00 17.43
CA THR A 288 -12.17 -27.93 16.43
C THR A 288 -10.96 -27.77 15.49
N GLY A 289 -9.78 -28.23 15.92
CA GLY A 289 -8.53 -28.23 15.16
C GLY A 289 -7.65 -27.03 15.45
N SER A 290 -7.66 -26.57 16.71
CA SER A 290 -6.71 -25.63 17.31
C SER A 290 -6.53 -24.34 16.49
N GLY A 291 -7.65 -23.82 15.95
CA GLY A 291 -7.75 -22.68 15.03
C GLY A 291 -7.24 -22.88 13.60
N TYR A 292 -6.36 -23.85 13.35
CA TYR A 292 -5.78 -24.13 12.04
C TYR A 292 -6.84 -24.51 10.98
N ARG A 293 -7.87 -25.28 11.36
CA ARG A 293 -8.93 -25.72 10.44
C ARG A 293 -9.91 -24.61 10.08
N THR A 294 -10.09 -23.63 10.96
CA THR A 294 -11.17 -22.63 10.92
C THR A 294 -11.10 -21.75 9.67
N LYS A 295 -9.88 -21.38 9.22
CA LYS A 295 -9.67 -20.69 7.93
C LYS A 295 -10.10 -21.54 6.73
N GLY A 296 -9.79 -22.84 6.72
CA GLY A 296 -10.15 -23.75 5.63
C GLY A 296 -11.66 -23.94 5.51
N VAL A 297 -12.33 -24.14 6.64
CA VAL A 297 -13.80 -24.28 6.71
C VAL A 297 -14.49 -22.98 6.28
N PHE A 298 -14.01 -21.81 6.73
CA PHE A 298 -14.54 -20.54 6.27
C PHE A 298 -14.41 -20.35 4.74
N LEU A 299 -13.26 -20.69 4.15
CA LEU A 299 -13.04 -20.57 2.71
C LEU A 299 -13.96 -21.50 1.90
N LEU A 300 -14.19 -22.73 2.39
CA LEU A 300 -15.15 -23.66 1.80
C LEU A 300 -16.58 -23.12 1.89
N MET A 301 -17.00 -22.62 3.06
CA MET A 301 -18.30 -21.97 3.23
C MET A 301 -18.48 -20.78 2.30
N LEU A 302 -17.46 -19.93 2.15
CA LEU A 302 -17.49 -18.77 1.26
C LEU A 302 -17.61 -19.18 -0.21
N ALA A 303 -16.86 -20.19 -0.64
CA ALA A 303 -16.98 -20.74 -2.00
C ALA A 303 -18.40 -21.27 -2.27
N ILE A 304 -18.97 -22.05 -1.34
CA ILE A 304 -20.35 -22.53 -1.41
C ILE A 304 -21.35 -21.35 -1.44
N GLY A 305 -21.15 -20.34 -0.60
CA GLY A 305 -21.99 -19.14 -0.55
C GLY A 305 -21.99 -18.35 -1.85
N LEU A 306 -20.82 -18.17 -2.48
CA LEU A 306 -20.69 -17.54 -3.80
C LEU A 306 -21.41 -18.36 -4.89
N VAL A 307 -21.28 -19.68 -4.87
CA VAL A 307 -22.01 -20.56 -5.81
C VAL A 307 -23.53 -20.45 -5.60
N LEU A 308 -24.01 -20.51 -4.36
CA LEU A 308 -25.43 -20.38 -4.04
C LEU A 308 -26.02 -19.01 -4.44
N ASP A 309 -25.25 -17.93 -4.25
CA ASP A 309 -25.60 -16.57 -4.68
C ASP A 309 -25.75 -16.50 -6.22
N TYR A 310 -24.74 -16.92 -6.99
CA TYR A 310 -24.78 -16.85 -8.46
C TYR A 310 -25.78 -17.85 -9.07
N VAL A 311 -25.94 -19.06 -8.53
CA VAL A 311 -27.01 -20.00 -8.92
C VAL A 311 -28.39 -19.38 -8.68
N SER A 312 -28.56 -18.63 -7.58
CA SER A 312 -29.83 -17.97 -7.28
C SER A 312 -30.09 -16.77 -8.21
N LEU A 313 -29.10 -15.92 -8.47
CA LEU A 313 -29.19 -14.83 -9.44
C LEU A 313 -29.60 -15.32 -10.84
N ASN A 314 -29.08 -16.47 -11.29
CA ASN A 314 -29.44 -17.02 -12.60
C ASN A 314 -30.92 -17.46 -12.71
N ARG A 315 -31.63 -17.69 -11.60
CA ARG A 315 -33.09 -17.97 -11.63
C ARG A 315 -33.91 -16.76 -12.07
N VAL A 316 -33.39 -15.55 -11.90
CA VAL A 316 -34.05 -14.28 -12.32
C VAL A 316 -33.35 -13.60 -13.50
N LYS A 317 -32.44 -14.29 -14.21
CA LYS A 317 -31.64 -13.70 -15.30
C LYS A 317 -32.43 -13.12 -16.47
N SER A 318 -33.69 -13.55 -16.66
CA SER A 318 -34.62 -12.97 -17.65
C SER A 318 -35.19 -11.61 -17.25
N ARG A 319 -35.07 -11.21 -15.98
CA ARG A 319 -35.52 -9.92 -15.42
C ARG A 319 -34.36 -8.97 -15.10
N LEU A 320 -33.14 -9.33 -15.49
CA LEU A 320 -31.91 -8.56 -15.24
C LEU A 320 -31.26 -8.17 -16.58
N PRO A 321 -30.63 -6.99 -16.68
CA PRO A 321 -29.88 -6.64 -17.88
C PRO A 321 -28.63 -7.51 -17.99
N ARG A 322 -28.30 -7.89 -19.22
CA ARG A 322 -27.16 -8.75 -19.57
C ARG A 322 -26.12 -7.92 -20.31
N MET A 323 -24.86 -8.29 -20.17
CA MET A 323 -23.80 -7.79 -21.04
C MET A 323 -23.90 -8.48 -22.42
N GLU A 324 -23.26 -7.89 -23.42
CA GLU A 324 -23.20 -8.43 -24.77
C GLU A 324 -22.57 -9.84 -24.76
N GLY A 325 -23.23 -10.82 -25.38
CA GLY A 325 -22.80 -12.23 -25.37
C GLY A 325 -22.99 -13.00 -24.04
N GLU A 326 -23.42 -12.38 -22.95
CA GLU A 326 -23.46 -13.01 -21.62
C GLU A 326 -24.57 -14.06 -21.48
N GLY A 327 -24.25 -15.34 -21.65
CA GLY A 327 -25.20 -16.47 -21.51
C GLY A 327 -25.70 -16.74 -20.07
N TRP A 328 -24.84 -16.51 -19.08
CA TRP A 328 -25.05 -16.78 -17.66
C TRP A 328 -24.36 -15.70 -16.81
N ILE A 329 -25.01 -15.29 -15.72
CA ILE A 329 -24.45 -14.31 -14.77
C ILE A 329 -23.46 -15.04 -13.85
N ASN A 330 -22.18 -14.72 -13.90
CA ASN A 330 -21.13 -15.42 -13.17
C ASN A 330 -19.94 -14.48 -12.84
N PRO A 331 -19.07 -14.81 -11.87
CA PRO A 331 -18.05 -13.87 -11.40
C PRO A 331 -16.87 -13.68 -12.37
N VAL A 332 -16.64 -14.59 -13.33
CA VAL A 332 -15.43 -14.61 -14.17
C VAL A 332 -15.53 -13.62 -15.34
N PRO A 333 -16.49 -13.73 -16.28
CA PRO A 333 -16.90 -12.63 -17.16
C PRO A 333 -17.08 -11.28 -16.45
N GLU A 334 -17.72 -11.20 -15.28
CA GLU A 334 -17.79 -9.93 -14.53
C GLU A 334 -16.42 -9.36 -14.13
N LEU A 335 -15.41 -10.21 -13.86
CA LEU A 335 -14.03 -9.78 -13.66
C LEU A 335 -13.34 -9.42 -14.98
N TRP A 336 -13.61 -10.16 -16.06
CA TRP A 336 -13.02 -9.91 -17.38
C TRP A 336 -13.41 -8.53 -17.91
N TYR A 337 -14.71 -8.17 -17.90
CA TYR A 337 -15.16 -6.84 -18.34
C TYR A 337 -14.62 -5.70 -17.45
N MET A 338 -14.34 -5.95 -16.16
CA MET A 338 -13.65 -5.00 -15.29
C MET A 338 -12.18 -4.83 -15.70
N LEU A 339 -11.47 -5.94 -15.97
CA LEU A 339 -10.07 -5.92 -16.41
C LEU A 339 -9.92 -5.25 -17.78
N GLU A 340 -10.77 -5.62 -18.74
CA GLU A 340 -10.87 -5.00 -20.06
C GLU A 340 -11.11 -3.49 -19.94
N SER A 341 -12.05 -3.05 -19.08
CA SER A 341 -12.29 -1.63 -18.82
C SER A 341 -11.08 -0.92 -18.21
N LEU A 342 -10.37 -1.55 -17.27
CA LEU A 342 -9.16 -1.00 -16.65
C LEU A 342 -8.00 -0.82 -17.65
N LEU A 343 -7.91 -1.72 -18.64
CA LEU A 343 -6.87 -1.71 -19.66
C LEU A 343 -7.20 -0.78 -20.85
N THR A 344 -8.45 -0.77 -21.31
CA THR A 344 -8.86 -0.07 -22.54
C THR A 344 -9.45 1.32 -22.31
N ARG A 345 -10.29 1.49 -21.28
CA ARG A 345 -11.18 2.66 -21.07
C ARG A 345 -11.48 2.87 -19.59
N ARG A 346 -10.52 3.43 -18.87
CA ARG A 346 -10.53 3.58 -17.39
C ARG A 346 -11.73 4.37 -16.87
N GLU A 347 -12.28 5.26 -17.69
CA GLU A 347 -13.51 6.00 -17.44
C GLU A 347 -14.76 5.08 -17.36
N ARG A 348 -14.76 3.94 -18.05
CA ARG A 348 -15.83 2.93 -17.98
C ARG A 348 -15.76 2.05 -16.75
N LEU A 349 -14.56 1.82 -16.18
CA LEU A 349 -14.35 0.90 -15.06
C LEU A 349 -15.28 1.17 -13.88
N ALA A 350 -15.40 2.43 -13.46
CA ALA A 350 -16.28 2.82 -12.35
C ALA A 350 -17.76 2.51 -12.66
N SER A 351 -18.19 2.71 -13.91
CA SER A 351 -19.55 2.41 -14.36
C SER A 351 -19.82 0.91 -14.43
N VAL A 352 -18.88 0.09 -14.92
CA VAL A 352 -18.99 -1.39 -14.95
C VAL A 352 -18.98 -1.99 -13.55
N MET A 353 -18.13 -1.49 -12.64
CA MET A 353 -18.13 -1.88 -11.23
C MET A 353 -19.45 -1.51 -10.53
N SER A 354 -20.03 -0.35 -10.84
CA SER A 354 -21.32 0.08 -10.27
C SER A 354 -22.49 -0.72 -10.84
N TRP A 355 -22.55 -0.89 -12.16
CA TRP A 355 -23.60 -1.64 -12.86
C TRP A 355 -23.65 -3.11 -12.46
N THR A 356 -22.52 -3.82 -12.39
CA THR A 356 -22.51 -5.24 -11.97
C THR A 356 -22.99 -5.39 -10.52
N ARG A 357 -22.57 -4.49 -9.62
CA ARG A 357 -23.03 -4.43 -8.23
C ARG A 357 -24.54 -4.16 -8.13
N GLU A 358 -25.07 -3.21 -8.90
CA GLU A 358 -26.49 -2.83 -8.90
C GLU A 358 -27.38 -3.89 -9.55
N ARG A 359 -26.88 -4.58 -10.58
CA ARG A 359 -27.55 -5.75 -11.15
C ARG A 359 -27.71 -6.87 -10.12
N ARG A 360 -26.65 -7.17 -9.34
CA ARG A 360 -26.74 -8.15 -8.26
C ARG A 360 -27.69 -7.68 -7.15
N GLU A 361 -27.66 -6.39 -6.79
CA GLU A 361 -28.59 -5.77 -5.84
C GLU A 361 -30.07 -5.90 -6.27
N LEU A 362 -30.36 -5.62 -7.54
CA LEU A 362 -31.69 -5.82 -8.14
C LEU A 362 -32.08 -7.31 -8.15
N GLY A 363 -31.17 -8.20 -8.53
CA GLY A 363 -31.40 -9.64 -8.56
C GLY A 363 -31.76 -10.21 -7.19
N PHE A 364 -31.03 -9.86 -6.14
CA PHE A 364 -31.37 -10.29 -4.78
C PHE A 364 -32.61 -9.59 -4.21
N SER A 365 -32.94 -8.37 -4.66
CA SER A 365 -34.24 -7.75 -4.33
C SER A 365 -35.40 -8.49 -4.99
N LEU A 366 -35.27 -8.95 -6.24
CA LEU A 366 -36.27 -9.76 -6.93
C LEU A 366 -36.42 -11.19 -6.34
N LEU A 367 -35.36 -11.75 -5.77
CA LEU A 367 -35.36 -13.09 -5.17
C LEU A 367 -35.83 -13.13 -3.71
N TYR A 368 -35.45 -12.10 -2.94
CA TYR A 368 -35.50 -12.13 -1.46
C TYR A 368 -36.03 -10.84 -0.84
N GLY A 369 -36.28 -9.80 -1.62
CA GLY A 369 -36.81 -8.53 -1.13
C GLY A 369 -38.19 -8.70 -0.52
N ASN A 370 -38.36 -8.15 0.68
CA ASN A 370 -39.68 -7.83 1.22
C ASN A 370 -40.24 -6.56 0.56
N GLN A 371 -41.49 -6.18 0.87
CA GLN A 371 -42.14 -5.00 0.28
C GLN A 371 -41.30 -3.71 0.40
N GLU A 372 -40.55 -3.54 1.50
CA GLU A 372 -39.64 -2.41 1.71
C GLU A 372 -38.48 -2.39 0.69
N ALA A 373 -37.81 -3.53 0.48
CA ALA A 373 -36.74 -3.66 -0.51
C ALA A 373 -37.28 -3.67 -1.96
N ALA A 374 -38.55 -4.03 -2.16
CA ALA A 374 -39.24 -3.92 -3.43
C ALA A 374 -39.54 -2.45 -3.78
N ALA A 375 -39.94 -1.61 -2.83
CA ALA A 375 -40.14 -0.17 -3.04
C ALA A 375 -38.87 0.55 -3.52
N LEU A 376 -37.67 0.04 -3.17
CA LEU A 376 -36.39 0.56 -3.64
C LEU A 376 -36.03 0.14 -5.08
N GLN A 377 -36.78 -0.77 -5.72
CA GLN A 377 -36.41 -1.33 -7.04
C GLN A 377 -36.48 -0.31 -8.19
N GLY A 378 -37.45 0.61 -8.19
CA GLY A 378 -37.59 1.61 -9.27
C GLY A 378 -36.41 2.60 -9.31
N ASP A 379 -35.97 3.06 -8.14
CA ASP A 379 -34.78 3.91 -7.97
C ASP A 379 -33.48 3.15 -8.31
N LEU A 380 -33.39 1.86 -7.97
CA LEU A 380 -32.29 0.98 -8.39
C LEU A 380 -32.23 0.77 -9.91
N GLN A 381 -33.36 0.50 -10.56
CA GLN A 381 -33.43 0.37 -12.03
C GLN A 381 -33.04 1.69 -12.71
N THR A 382 -33.46 2.83 -12.16
CA THR A 382 -33.13 4.16 -12.68
C THR A 382 -31.63 4.46 -12.57
N ARG A 383 -31.01 4.17 -11.41
CA ARG A 383 -29.54 4.25 -11.26
C ARG A 383 -28.80 3.35 -12.24
N MET A 384 -29.19 2.07 -12.29
CA MET A 384 -28.54 1.06 -13.13
C MET A 384 -28.60 1.43 -14.63
N LEU A 385 -29.74 1.95 -15.11
CA LEU A 385 -29.90 2.43 -16.48
C LEU A 385 -29.06 3.70 -16.74
N LYS A 386 -28.94 4.60 -15.77
CA LYS A 386 -28.07 5.78 -15.83
C LYS A 386 -26.59 5.37 -15.91
N HIS A 387 -26.15 4.39 -15.11
CA HIS A 387 -24.78 3.87 -15.15
C HIS A 387 -24.47 3.08 -16.43
N PHE A 388 -25.44 2.35 -16.98
CA PHE A 388 -25.31 1.71 -18.30
C PHE A 388 -25.17 2.74 -19.43
N ARG A 389 -26.01 3.78 -19.45
CA ARG A 389 -25.90 4.90 -20.41
C ARG A 389 -24.61 5.71 -20.25
N ALA A 390 -24.11 5.89 -19.01
CA ALA A 390 -22.81 6.51 -18.75
C ALA A 390 -21.62 5.65 -19.21
N ALA A 391 -21.70 4.31 -19.10
CA ALA A 391 -20.69 3.42 -19.69
C ALA A 391 -20.67 3.55 -21.23
N ALA A 392 -21.82 3.78 -21.86
CA ALA A 392 -21.91 4.03 -23.29
C ALA A 392 -21.32 5.40 -23.70
N GLY A 393 -21.68 6.50 -23.01
CA GLY A 393 -21.28 7.86 -23.40
C GLY A 393 -20.92 8.79 -22.24
N VAL A 394 -19.62 8.96 -21.97
CA VAL A 394 -19.05 9.94 -21.02
C VAL A 394 -18.08 10.93 -21.67
N THR A 395 -17.65 10.69 -22.93
CA THR A 395 -16.65 11.49 -23.65
C THR A 395 -16.99 12.99 -23.76
N ALA A 396 -18.26 13.35 -23.88
CA ALA A 396 -18.69 14.74 -24.11
C ALA A 396 -18.64 15.63 -22.85
N ALA A 397 -18.94 15.09 -21.67
CA ALA A 397 -19.09 15.90 -20.46
C ALA A 397 -17.75 16.45 -19.93
N LEU A 398 -16.66 15.71 -20.12
CA LEU A 398 -15.32 16.08 -19.62
C LEU A 398 -14.73 17.31 -20.35
N LEU A 399 -14.99 17.45 -21.66
CA LEU A 399 -14.58 18.61 -22.44
C LEU A 399 -15.26 19.90 -21.96
N LEU A 400 -16.54 19.80 -21.59
CA LEU A 400 -17.36 20.95 -21.18
C LEU A 400 -16.97 21.45 -19.78
N VAL A 401 -16.65 20.54 -18.85
CA VAL A 401 -16.11 20.89 -17.53
C VAL A 401 -14.70 21.49 -17.63
N ALA A 402 -13.84 20.98 -18.53
CA ALA A 402 -12.51 21.55 -18.75
C ALA A 402 -12.57 22.99 -19.29
N GLY A 403 -13.48 23.28 -20.22
CA GLY A 403 -13.70 24.64 -20.74
C GLY A 403 -14.16 25.63 -19.66
N LEU A 404 -15.12 25.23 -18.82
CA LEU A 404 -15.63 26.07 -17.73
C LEU A 404 -14.59 26.35 -16.63
N ALA A 405 -13.73 25.37 -16.32
CA ALA A 405 -12.65 25.56 -15.34
C ALA A 405 -11.60 26.57 -15.83
N GLY A 406 -11.28 26.59 -17.13
CA GLY A 406 -10.37 27.58 -17.72
C GLY A 406 -10.95 29.00 -17.71
N PHE A 407 -12.26 29.15 -17.87
CA PHE A 407 -12.93 30.47 -17.90
C PHE A 407 -12.93 31.15 -16.52
N ALA A 408 -13.12 30.39 -15.44
CA ALA A 408 -13.13 30.94 -14.07
C ALA A 408 -11.76 31.49 -13.62
N ALA A 409 -10.66 30.88 -14.08
CA ALA A 409 -9.30 31.27 -13.71
C ALA A 409 -8.84 32.61 -14.33
N TYR A 410 -9.56 33.13 -15.34
CA TYR A 410 -9.17 34.33 -16.08
C TYR A 410 -9.51 35.65 -15.35
N PHE A 411 -10.42 35.63 -14.36
CA PHE A 411 -11.12 36.83 -13.88
C PHE A 411 -10.81 37.27 -12.43
N GLN A 412 -9.88 36.63 -11.72
CA GLN A 412 -9.57 36.97 -10.32
C GLN A 412 -8.07 37.10 -10.04
N ALA A 413 -7.56 38.33 -10.13
CA ALA A 413 -6.24 38.72 -9.62
C ALA A 413 -6.31 40.17 -9.10
N HIS A 414 -5.75 40.44 -7.92
CA HIS A 414 -5.15 41.71 -7.45
C HIS A 414 -4.78 41.64 -5.94
N VAL A 415 -3.99 42.63 -5.50
CA VAL A 415 -3.61 42.98 -4.10
C VAL A 415 -2.37 42.24 -3.51
N HIS A 416 -1.53 43.04 -2.84
CA HIS A 416 -0.31 42.73 -2.05
C HIS A 416 -0.42 43.47 -0.68
N PRO A 417 0.47 43.31 0.33
CA PRO A 417 1.64 42.41 0.49
C PRO A 417 1.32 41.35 1.62
N ALA A 418 2.14 40.91 2.60
CA ALA A 418 3.48 41.24 3.09
C ALA A 418 4.14 40.10 3.92
N ASP A 419 5.40 40.30 4.31
CA ASP A 419 6.28 39.48 5.17
C ASP A 419 6.48 40.13 6.57
N PRO A 420 7.15 39.52 7.60
CA PRO A 420 8.01 38.32 7.54
C PRO A 420 7.84 37.24 8.64
N ALA A 421 7.99 35.97 8.24
CA ALA A 421 8.56 34.89 9.06
C ALA A 421 8.98 33.72 8.14
N CYS A 422 10.09 32.99 8.41
CA CYS A 422 10.60 31.97 7.47
C CYS A 422 9.79 30.66 7.42
N PHE A 423 8.57 30.71 6.92
CA PHE A 423 7.74 29.54 6.61
C PHE A 423 8.39 28.66 5.54
N SER A 424 9.08 29.25 4.56
CA SER A 424 9.84 28.53 3.52
C SER A 424 10.91 27.58 4.08
N CYS A 425 11.55 27.93 5.20
CA CYS A 425 12.54 27.10 5.88
C CYS A 425 11.98 25.72 6.30
N MET A 426 10.67 25.62 6.56
CA MET A 426 10.01 24.35 6.91
C MET A 426 9.98 23.38 5.71
N PHE A 427 9.75 23.88 4.49
CA PHE A 427 9.60 23.03 3.30
C PHE A 427 10.95 22.46 2.80
N ASP A 428 12.05 23.18 2.99
CA ASP A 428 13.40 22.61 2.79
C ASP A 428 13.66 21.44 3.75
N SER A 429 13.27 21.57 5.01
CA SER A 429 13.38 20.48 6.01
C SER A 429 12.48 19.30 5.65
N LEU A 430 11.27 19.59 5.16
CA LEU A 430 10.29 18.61 4.69
C LEU A 430 10.83 17.76 3.52
N GLN A 431 11.46 18.40 2.53
CA GLN A 431 12.07 17.66 1.41
C GLN A 431 13.37 16.96 1.82
N ASN A 432 14.23 17.59 2.63
CA ASN A 432 15.42 16.91 3.17
C ASN A 432 15.07 15.64 3.96
N TRP A 433 13.96 15.64 4.69
CA TRP A 433 13.42 14.42 5.31
C TRP A 433 12.93 13.43 4.26
N TRP A 434 12.12 13.88 3.30
CA TRP A 434 11.53 13.02 2.28
C TRP A 434 12.61 12.31 1.46
N ASP A 435 13.61 13.03 0.97
CA ASP A 435 14.64 12.48 0.10
C ASP A 435 15.53 11.45 0.82
N ARG A 436 15.70 11.55 2.15
CA ARG A 436 16.35 10.52 2.99
C ARG A 436 15.56 9.21 3.15
N LEU A 437 14.25 9.21 2.90
CA LEU A 437 13.42 8.00 3.03
C LEU A 437 13.68 7.01 1.88
N GLY A 438 13.77 5.72 2.20
CA GLY A 438 13.84 4.66 1.20
C GLY A 438 12.57 4.56 0.34
N PHE A 439 12.67 3.94 -0.83
CA PHE A 439 11.52 3.72 -1.75
C PHE A 439 10.31 3.09 -1.03
N TRP A 440 10.56 2.10 -0.17
CA TRP A 440 9.52 1.42 0.60
C TRP A 440 8.88 2.30 1.67
N GLU A 441 9.63 3.19 2.30
CA GLU A 441 9.12 4.14 3.30
C GLU A 441 8.26 5.22 2.65
N LYS A 442 8.74 5.79 1.52
CA LYS A 442 7.95 6.69 0.66
C LYS A 442 6.64 6.01 0.23
N SER A 443 6.73 4.77 -0.27
CA SER A 443 5.55 3.99 -0.69
C SER A 443 4.58 3.73 0.47
N ALA A 444 5.07 3.40 1.67
CA ALA A 444 4.24 3.18 2.86
C ALA A 444 3.48 4.45 3.29
N ILE A 445 4.08 5.63 3.19
CA ILE A 445 3.40 6.91 3.48
C ILE A 445 2.29 7.19 2.46
N VAL A 446 2.56 7.01 1.16
CA VAL A 446 1.56 7.22 0.10
C VAL A 446 0.42 6.22 0.19
N LEU A 447 0.72 4.94 0.40
CA LEU A 447 -0.28 3.90 0.64
C LEU A 447 -1.07 4.18 1.92
N GLY A 448 -0.42 4.69 2.97
CA GLY A 448 -1.06 5.09 4.21
C GLY A 448 -2.08 6.20 4.03
N ALA A 449 -1.69 7.29 3.35
CA ALA A 449 -2.57 8.38 3.00
C ALA A 449 -3.72 7.93 2.06
N PHE A 450 -3.44 7.04 1.11
CA PHE A 450 -4.47 6.42 0.26
C PHE A 450 -5.48 5.62 1.09
N ALA A 451 -5.00 4.68 1.90
CA ALA A 451 -5.84 3.78 2.67
C ALA A 451 -6.70 4.54 3.69
N LEU A 452 -6.12 5.53 4.38
CA LEU A 452 -6.84 6.39 5.33
C LEU A 452 -7.96 7.16 4.61
N SER A 453 -7.64 7.78 3.46
CA SER A 453 -8.62 8.50 2.65
C SER A 453 -9.72 7.58 2.12
N PHE A 454 -9.37 6.36 1.69
CA PHE A 454 -10.29 5.42 1.05
C PHE A 454 -11.38 4.90 2.01
N MET A 455 -11.20 4.96 3.34
CA MET A 455 -12.31 4.69 4.27
C MET A 455 -13.45 5.72 4.16
N PHE A 456 -13.13 6.97 3.82
CA PHE A 456 -14.08 8.09 3.84
C PHE A 456 -14.55 8.50 2.43
N VAL A 457 -13.69 8.35 1.41
CA VAL A 457 -13.97 8.76 0.03
C VAL A 457 -13.67 7.66 -1.00
N SER A 458 -14.28 7.77 -2.19
CA SER A 458 -14.09 6.83 -3.30
C SER A 458 -12.64 6.79 -3.82
N PHE A 459 -12.32 5.76 -4.61
CA PHE A 459 -10.96 5.44 -5.09
C PHE A 459 -10.22 6.64 -5.70
N TRP A 460 -10.83 7.36 -6.63
CA TRP A 460 -10.18 8.48 -7.32
C TRP A 460 -9.88 9.68 -6.39
N PRO A 461 -10.82 10.18 -5.58
CA PRO A 461 -10.51 11.10 -4.49
C PRO A 461 -9.41 10.61 -3.52
N ALA A 462 -9.46 9.35 -3.08
CA ALA A 462 -8.45 8.79 -2.17
C ALA A 462 -7.05 8.77 -2.79
N LEU A 463 -6.95 8.39 -4.07
CA LEU A 463 -5.69 8.41 -4.83
C LEU A 463 -5.20 9.85 -5.06
N GLY A 464 -6.10 10.80 -5.30
CA GLY A 464 -5.75 12.22 -5.38
C GLY A 464 -5.16 12.77 -4.09
N ILE A 465 -5.77 12.45 -2.93
CA ILE A 465 -5.24 12.86 -1.61
C ILE A 465 -3.88 12.19 -1.35
N ALA A 466 -3.74 10.90 -1.66
CA ALA A 466 -2.48 10.16 -1.49
C ALA A 466 -1.33 10.75 -2.32
N LEU A 467 -1.58 11.04 -3.60
CA LEU A 467 -0.59 11.65 -4.48
C LEU A 467 -0.28 13.10 -4.07
N THR A 468 -1.24 13.83 -3.50
CA THR A 468 -1.01 15.17 -2.92
C THR A 468 -0.14 15.11 -1.67
N ALA A 469 -0.39 14.13 -0.78
CA ALA A 469 0.45 13.86 0.38
C ALA A 469 1.87 13.36 0.00
N ALA A 470 2.03 12.77 -1.18
CA ALA A 470 3.31 12.43 -1.77
C ALA A 470 4.03 13.64 -2.38
N SER A 471 3.30 14.54 -3.04
CA SER A 471 3.90 15.66 -3.78
C SER A 471 4.39 16.77 -2.88
N ILE A 472 3.64 17.13 -1.82
CA ILE A 472 4.00 18.27 -0.95
C ILE A 472 5.38 18.11 -0.29
N PRO A 473 5.77 16.94 0.26
CA PRO A 473 7.15 16.70 0.72
C PRO A 473 8.16 16.60 -0.44
N ALA A 474 7.77 16.04 -1.58
CA ALA A 474 8.65 15.83 -2.73
C ALA A 474 9.00 17.09 -3.53
N SER A 475 8.25 18.19 -3.36
CA SER A 475 8.50 19.50 -3.97
C SER A 475 8.79 20.58 -2.93
N GLY A 476 9.24 20.19 -1.72
CA GLY A 476 9.49 21.13 -0.62
C GLY A 476 10.56 22.17 -0.93
N HIS A 477 11.60 21.83 -1.69
CA HIS A 477 12.61 22.78 -2.15
C HIS A 477 12.06 23.77 -3.20
N GLU A 478 11.15 23.33 -4.07
CA GLU A 478 10.50 24.21 -5.04
C GLU A 478 9.54 25.17 -4.34
N ILE A 479 8.72 24.67 -3.42
CA ILE A 479 7.82 25.48 -2.57
C ILE A 479 8.65 26.47 -1.72
N ALA A 480 9.75 26.05 -1.11
CA ALA A 480 10.61 26.94 -0.33
C ALA A 480 11.24 28.04 -1.20
N LYS A 481 11.64 27.71 -2.43
CA LYS A 481 12.26 28.63 -3.40
C LYS A 481 11.26 29.64 -3.94
N ASP A 482 10.05 29.21 -4.28
CA ASP A 482 8.97 30.07 -4.78
C ASP A 482 8.42 31.00 -3.69
N ILE A 483 8.39 30.57 -2.42
CA ILE A 483 8.07 31.45 -1.28
C ILE A 483 9.19 32.48 -1.02
N ARG A 484 10.46 32.14 -1.27
CA ARG A 484 11.60 33.07 -1.09
C ARG A 484 11.81 34.04 -2.25
N ASP A 485 11.40 33.65 -3.45
CA ASP A 485 11.55 34.42 -4.68
C ASP A 485 10.23 34.41 -5.48
N PRO A 486 9.16 35.05 -4.94
CA PRO A 486 7.83 35.06 -5.56
C PRO A 486 7.81 35.75 -6.93
N LYS A 487 8.90 36.44 -7.32
CA LYS A 487 9.06 37.02 -8.66
C LYS A 487 9.28 35.96 -9.74
N ARG A 488 9.74 34.74 -9.40
CA ARG A 488 9.81 33.61 -10.35
C ARG A 488 8.43 33.22 -10.90
N LEU A 489 7.40 33.32 -10.05
CA LEU A 489 6.00 33.07 -10.41
C LEU A 489 5.35 34.23 -11.20
N LEU A 490 6.11 35.25 -11.63
CA LEU A 490 5.64 36.31 -12.54
C LEU A 490 6.04 36.07 -14.00
N THR A 491 6.90 35.09 -14.28
CA THR A 491 7.25 34.68 -15.65
C THR A 491 6.24 33.63 -16.14
N PRO A 492 5.56 33.83 -17.29
CA PRO A 492 4.51 32.93 -17.75
C PRO A 492 4.95 31.46 -17.87
N GLU A 493 6.18 31.24 -18.33
CA GLU A 493 6.73 29.90 -18.57
C GLU A 493 6.85 29.06 -17.28
N ASN A 494 7.25 29.68 -16.16
CA ASN A 494 7.36 29.01 -14.86
C ASN A 494 5.99 28.74 -14.24
N VAL A 495 5.04 29.68 -14.36
CA VAL A 495 3.66 29.45 -13.91
C VAL A 495 3.01 28.32 -14.70
N ILE A 496 3.20 28.32 -16.02
CA ILE A 496 2.71 27.26 -16.90
C ILE A 496 3.38 25.93 -16.56
N SER A 497 4.69 25.87 -16.27
CA SER A 497 5.36 24.61 -15.92
C SER A 497 4.92 24.05 -14.56
N THR A 498 4.79 24.88 -13.52
CA THR A 498 4.31 24.45 -12.20
C THR A 498 2.83 24.06 -12.23
N LEU A 499 1.99 24.77 -12.98
CA LEU A 499 0.59 24.36 -13.21
C LEU A 499 0.49 23.11 -14.10
N LEU A 500 1.36 22.92 -15.09
CA LEU A 500 1.44 21.65 -15.84
C LEU A 500 1.87 20.50 -14.91
N ALA A 501 2.84 20.70 -14.02
CA ALA A 501 3.24 19.67 -13.05
C ALA A 501 2.08 19.32 -12.11
N LEU A 502 1.30 20.30 -11.65
CA LEU A 502 0.09 20.11 -10.83
C LEU A 502 -1.12 19.56 -11.60
N ALA A 503 -1.17 19.69 -12.93
CA ALA A 503 -2.20 19.09 -13.78
C ALA A 503 -1.82 17.67 -14.21
N LEU A 504 -0.56 17.44 -14.59
CA LEU A 504 -0.01 16.14 -14.97
C LEU A 504 0.16 15.21 -13.77
N SER A 505 0.33 15.72 -12.55
CA SER A 505 0.25 14.89 -11.33
C SER A 505 -1.16 14.36 -11.04
N ARG A 506 -2.20 15.00 -11.61
CA ARG A 506 -3.59 14.52 -11.61
C ARG A 506 -3.89 13.53 -12.75
N VAL A 507 -2.93 13.26 -13.64
CA VAL A 507 -3.01 12.25 -14.72
C VAL A 507 -2.02 11.12 -14.45
N PRO A 508 -2.48 9.86 -14.24
CA PRO A 508 -1.55 8.76 -14.00
C PRO A 508 -0.63 8.52 -15.22
N PHE A 509 0.67 8.38 -14.95
CA PHE A 509 1.79 8.19 -15.90
C PHE A 509 2.49 9.42 -16.51
N GLY A 510 2.32 10.65 -15.98
CA GLY A 510 3.09 11.83 -16.44
C GLY A 510 4.62 11.60 -16.53
N ARG A 511 5.23 10.97 -15.51
CA ARG A 511 6.68 10.64 -15.49
C ARG A 511 7.11 9.53 -16.46
N LEU A 512 6.18 8.81 -17.08
CA LEU A 512 6.50 7.77 -18.08
C LEU A 512 6.62 8.40 -19.47
N ALA A 513 5.76 9.39 -19.78
CA ALA A 513 5.86 10.21 -20.99
C ALA A 513 7.22 10.94 -21.07
N GLU A 514 7.79 11.36 -19.94
CA GLU A 514 9.07 12.07 -19.88
C GLU A 514 10.27 11.23 -20.34
N ARG A 515 10.28 9.91 -20.05
CA ARG A 515 11.32 8.97 -20.55
C ARG A 515 11.19 8.69 -22.05
N PHE A 516 9.98 8.63 -22.60
CA PHE A 516 9.76 8.44 -24.03
C PHE A 516 9.92 9.73 -24.85
N GLY A 517 9.56 10.88 -24.27
CA GLY A 517 9.61 12.19 -24.93
C GLY A 517 11.00 12.57 -25.43
N LYS A 518 12.06 12.23 -24.69
CA LYS A 518 13.46 12.51 -25.06
C LYS A 518 13.95 11.78 -26.33
N LYS A 519 13.22 10.76 -26.83
CA LYS A 519 13.45 10.15 -28.16
C LYS A 519 12.32 10.42 -29.17
N GLY A 520 11.16 10.89 -28.73
CA GLY A 520 10.03 11.23 -29.61
C GLY A 520 10.03 12.68 -30.12
N GLY A 521 10.56 13.63 -29.35
CA GLY A 521 10.40 15.07 -29.59
C GLY A 521 10.96 15.57 -30.93
N SER A 522 12.13 15.08 -31.36
CA SER A 522 12.71 15.43 -32.67
C SER A 522 11.85 14.93 -33.83
N ARG A 523 11.50 13.63 -33.83
CA ARG A 523 10.66 13.02 -34.87
C ARG A 523 9.26 13.66 -34.95
N LEU A 524 8.68 14.08 -33.84
CA LEU A 524 7.40 14.80 -33.83
C LEU A 524 7.53 16.20 -34.43
N LYS A 525 8.63 16.91 -34.16
CA LYS A 525 8.93 18.21 -34.77
C LYS A 525 9.16 18.10 -36.28
N ASP A 526 9.96 17.14 -36.73
CA ASP A 526 10.20 16.86 -38.16
C ASP A 526 8.90 16.55 -38.91
N TRP A 527 7.99 15.80 -38.26
CA TRP A 527 6.68 15.44 -38.82
C TRP A 527 5.72 16.64 -38.89
N LEU A 528 5.69 17.48 -37.84
CA LEU A 528 4.93 18.73 -37.82
C LEU A 528 5.44 19.72 -38.88
N GLU A 529 6.75 19.89 -39.03
CA GLU A 529 7.31 20.76 -40.07
C GLU A 529 7.01 20.25 -41.49
N LYS A 530 7.04 18.93 -41.71
CA LYS A 530 6.65 18.32 -43.00
C LYS A 530 5.15 18.47 -43.30
N LEU A 531 4.29 18.51 -42.30
CA LEU A 531 2.86 18.81 -42.47
C LEU A 531 2.61 20.30 -42.74
N LEU A 532 3.25 21.19 -41.98
CA LEU A 532 3.10 22.65 -42.13
C LEU A 532 3.65 23.15 -43.47
N LYS A 533 4.77 22.59 -43.96
CA LYS A 533 5.33 22.90 -45.29
C LYS A 533 4.49 22.35 -46.46
N ARG A 534 3.43 21.56 -46.22
CA ARG A 534 2.54 21.00 -47.26
C ARG A 534 1.27 21.80 -47.55
N ARG A 535 1.14 23.02 -47.02
CA ARG A 535 0.05 23.96 -47.34
C ARG A 535 0.57 25.40 -47.57
N LYS A 536 1.16 25.64 -48.74
CA LYS A 536 1.25 26.96 -49.39
C LYS A 536 1.70 26.79 -50.85
N GLU A 537 0.74 26.79 -51.77
CA GLU A 537 1.00 27.13 -53.17
C GLU A 537 1.04 28.66 -53.31
N PRO A 538 1.72 29.22 -54.33
CA PRO A 538 1.97 30.66 -54.41
C PRO A 538 0.80 31.44 -55.04
N LYS A 539 0.71 32.74 -54.72
CA LYS A 539 0.05 33.74 -55.57
C LYS A 539 1.12 34.54 -56.33
N PRO A 540 0.82 35.06 -57.54
CA PRO A 540 1.79 35.77 -58.38
C PRO A 540 2.11 37.18 -57.88
N GLU A 541 3.30 37.68 -58.22
CA GLU A 541 3.82 39.00 -57.91
C GLU A 541 3.71 39.97 -59.11
N PRO A 542 3.57 41.29 -58.87
CA PRO A 542 3.83 42.33 -59.87
C PRO A 542 5.21 43.02 -59.65
N ASP A 543 6.09 42.75 -60.63
CA ASP A 543 7.40 43.28 -61.06
C ASP A 543 8.02 44.62 -60.55
N LEU A 544 9.36 44.72 -60.76
CA LEU A 544 10.27 45.89 -60.81
C LEU A 544 10.79 46.54 -59.49
N PRO A 545 12.05 47.09 -59.45
CA PRO A 545 13.24 46.77 -60.25
C PRO A 545 14.64 46.79 -59.53
N LYS A 546 15.54 45.88 -59.97
CA LYS A 546 17.02 45.99 -60.17
C LYS A 546 18.01 46.30 -58.99
N LYS A 547 18.84 45.27 -58.65
CA LYS A 547 20.34 45.14 -58.74
C LYS A 547 21.30 46.28 -58.24
N PRO A 548 22.55 46.00 -57.76
CA PRO A 548 23.48 44.95 -58.27
C PRO A 548 24.42 44.17 -57.31
N HIS A 549 25.08 43.15 -57.91
CA HIS A 549 26.32 42.37 -57.63
C HIS A 549 27.28 42.76 -56.46
N LYS A 550 27.72 41.79 -55.60
CA LYS A 550 28.91 40.85 -55.65
C LYS A 550 30.21 41.51 -55.09
N PRO A 551 31.31 40.81 -54.67
CA PRO A 551 31.57 39.37 -54.63
C PRO A 551 32.24 38.76 -53.35
N ASP A 552 32.21 37.42 -53.31
CA ASP A 552 33.22 36.42 -52.88
C ASP A 552 34.51 36.86 -52.12
N GLY A 553 34.83 36.23 -50.98
CA GLY A 553 36.21 36.19 -50.42
C GLY A 553 36.40 35.91 -48.91
N GLU A 554 37.46 35.14 -48.59
CA GLU A 554 38.23 35.00 -47.32
C GLU A 554 38.05 33.76 -46.41
N ASP A 555 39.21 33.23 -45.97
CA ASP A 555 39.40 32.05 -45.10
C ASP A 555 39.50 32.40 -43.60
N PRO A 556 39.19 31.46 -42.67
CA PRO A 556 39.31 31.69 -41.24
C PRO A 556 40.77 31.63 -40.73
N PRO A 557 41.21 32.56 -39.86
CA PRO A 557 42.61 32.64 -39.38
C PRO A 557 42.99 31.58 -38.32
N PRO A 558 44.30 31.29 -38.15
CA PRO A 558 44.79 30.18 -37.32
C PRO A 558 44.82 30.47 -35.81
N LYS A 559 44.98 29.39 -35.02
CA LYS A 559 45.21 29.42 -33.57
C LYS A 559 46.58 30.04 -33.24
N LYS A 560 46.71 30.61 -32.04
CA LYS A 560 48.00 31.02 -31.44
C LYS A 560 48.43 30.04 -30.35
N GLU A 561 49.72 29.75 -30.32
CA GLU A 561 50.41 28.99 -29.27
C GLU A 561 51.00 29.93 -28.21
N LYS A 562 51.32 29.37 -27.04
CA LYS A 562 52.39 29.83 -26.14
C LYS A 562 52.88 28.67 -25.26
N ASP A 563 54.17 28.38 -25.41
CA ASP A 563 55.03 27.53 -24.56
C ASP A 563 55.68 28.36 -23.42
N PRO A 564 56.50 27.77 -22.52
CA PRO A 564 56.49 26.44 -21.89
C PRO A 564 56.57 26.56 -20.33
N GLU A 565 57.30 25.67 -19.64
CA GLU A 565 57.64 25.65 -18.20
C GLU A 565 56.47 25.33 -17.23
N GLU A 566 56.59 24.48 -16.18
CA GLU A 566 57.65 23.55 -15.71
C GLU A 566 57.03 22.14 -15.47
N GLN A 567 57.85 21.10 -15.28
CA GLN A 567 57.39 19.78 -14.80
C GLN A 567 57.74 19.55 -13.31
N PRO A 568 56.75 19.49 -12.40
CA PRO A 568 56.89 18.84 -11.11
C PRO A 568 57.03 17.31 -11.28
N PRO A 569 57.57 16.57 -10.29
CA PRO A 569 57.84 15.14 -10.43
C PRO A 569 56.58 14.29 -10.53
N LYS A 570 56.72 13.10 -11.15
CA LYS A 570 55.70 12.05 -11.11
C LYS A 570 55.37 11.70 -9.66
N ASN A 571 54.11 11.87 -9.27
CA ASN A 571 53.54 11.21 -8.09
C ASN A 571 52.97 9.86 -8.52
N ASP A 572 53.04 8.85 -7.64
CA ASP A 572 52.53 7.48 -7.88
C ASP A 572 50.99 7.36 -7.85
N ALA A 573 50.29 8.41 -8.29
CA ALA A 573 48.83 8.55 -8.18
C ALA A 573 48.05 8.05 -9.42
N ASP A 574 48.70 7.99 -10.59
CA ASP A 574 48.03 7.80 -11.89
C ASP A 574 47.50 6.38 -12.15
N ASP A 575 47.92 5.37 -11.39
CA ASP A 575 47.60 3.96 -11.67
C ASP A 575 46.21 3.52 -11.15
N TYR A 576 45.42 4.45 -10.59
CA TYR A 576 44.16 4.16 -9.90
C TYR A 576 42.95 3.99 -10.85
N VAL A 577 42.40 2.77 -10.86
CA VAL A 577 41.13 2.44 -11.53
C VAL A 577 40.01 2.31 -10.49
N HIS A 578 39.05 3.23 -10.52
CA HIS A 578 37.79 3.08 -9.79
C HIS A 578 36.99 1.90 -10.35
N TRP A 579 36.39 1.05 -9.51
CA TRP A 579 35.74 -0.21 -9.92
C TRP A 579 34.73 -0.05 -11.07
N SER A 580 33.97 1.06 -11.09
CA SER A 580 32.97 1.31 -12.14
C SER A 580 33.55 1.62 -13.52
N LYS A 581 34.87 1.86 -13.60
CA LYS A 581 35.68 2.01 -14.82
C LYS A 581 36.39 0.71 -15.24
N ALA A 582 36.29 -0.38 -14.47
CA ALA A 582 36.88 -1.66 -14.85
C ALA A 582 36.27 -2.16 -16.19
N LYS A 583 37.11 -2.81 -17.01
CA LYS A 583 36.76 -3.27 -18.36
C LYS A 583 35.60 -4.28 -18.35
N TYR A 584 35.59 -5.14 -17.32
CA TYR A 584 34.51 -6.08 -17.05
C TYR A 584 33.92 -5.80 -15.66
N ARG A 585 32.60 -5.82 -15.52
CA ARG A 585 31.90 -5.47 -14.28
C ARG A 585 30.73 -6.42 -14.03
N GLY A 586 30.44 -6.70 -12.77
CA GLY A 586 29.34 -7.60 -12.38
C GLY A 586 29.53 -9.02 -12.91
N VAL A 587 30.67 -9.63 -12.56
CA VAL A 587 31.05 -10.98 -13.03
C VAL A 587 30.66 -12.02 -11.97
N GLU A 588 29.56 -12.74 -12.20
CA GLU A 588 29.04 -13.75 -11.27
C GLU A 588 29.55 -15.17 -11.59
N LEU A 589 30.09 -15.84 -10.57
CA LEU A 589 30.42 -17.26 -10.58
C LEU A 589 29.15 -18.10 -10.39
N HIS A 590 29.01 -19.18 -11.17
CA HIS A 590 27.91 -20.14 -10.98
C HIS A 590 28.37 -21.59 -10.89
N ASP A 591 27.55 -22.44 -10.25
CA ASP A 591 27.77 -23.88 -10.12
C ASP A 591 27.13 -24.70 -11.26
N ALA A 592 27.33 -26.02 -11.26
CA ALA A 592 26.80 -26.96 -12.25
C ALA A 592 25.25 -27.04 -12.30
N LYS A 593 24.53 -26.36 -11.40
CA LYS A 593 23.07 -26.25 -11.33
C LYS A 593 22.59 -24.82 -11.63
N ASN A 594 23.46 -23.95 -12.13
CA ASN A 594 23.24 -22.51 -12.30
C ASN A 594 22.99 -21.72 -10.99
N GLY A 595 23.30 -22.30 -9.83
CA GLY A 595 23.29 -21.60 -8.54
C GLY A 595 24.39 -20.53 -8.48
N ALA A 596 24.05 -19.36 -7.93
CA ALA A 596 25.00 -18.26 -7.76
C ALA A 596 26.01 -18.56 -6.63
N LEU A 597 27.31 -18.40 -6.91
CA LEU A 597 28.40 -18.63 -5.96
C LEU A 597 29.09 -17.35 -5.48
N GLY A 598 28.82 -16.21 -6.12
CA GLY A 598 29.35 -14.89 -5.77
C GLY A 598 29.76 -14.07 -6.99
N GLU A 599 29.63 -12.75 -6.87
CA GLU A 599 29.93 -11.75 -7.89
C GLU A 599 31.22 -10.99 -7.57
N PHE A 600 32.01 -10.64 -8.57
CA PHE A 600 33.09 -9.64 -8.48
C PHE A 600 32.60 -8.30 -9.04
N ASP A 601 32.79 -7.21 -8.30
CA ASP A 601 32.25 -5.89 -8.67
C ASP A 601 32.91 -5.35 -9.96
N GLY A 602 34.22 -5.54 -10.10
CA GLY A 602 34.97 -5.28 -11.33
C GLY A 602 36.16 -6.23 -11.52
N VAL A 603 36.53 -6.50 -12.78
CA VAL A 603 37.68 -7.35 -13.16
C VAL A 603 38.51 -6.68 -14.24
N ASP A 604 39.83 -6.68 -14.05
CA ASP A 604 40.83 -6.25 -15.02
C ASP A 604 41.76 -7.42 -15.34
N LEU A 605 41.71 -7.92 -16.59
CA LEU A 605 42.56 -9.01 -17.08
C LEU A 605 43.97 -8.53 -17.47
N GLU A 606 44.16 -7.24 -17.77
CA GLU A 606 45.42 -6.68 -18.27
C GLU A 606 46.35 -6.37 -17.10
N LYS A 607 45.81 -5.89 -15.97
CA LYS A 607 46.53 -5.75 -14.70
C LYS A 607 46.43 -6.99 -13.79
N GLY A 608 45.49 -7.90 -14.06
CA GLY A 608 45.25 -9.08 -13.22
C GLY A 608 44.70 -8.74 -11.84
N ILE A 609 43.66 -7.90 -11.78
CA ILE A 609 43.09 -7.34 -10.54
C ILE A 609 41.58 -7.60 -10.45
N PHE A 610 41.12 -8.03 -9.26
CA PHE A 610 39.73 -7.93 -8.83
C PHE A 610 39.50 -6.61 -8.07
N TYR A 611 38.54 -5.81 -8.53
CA TYR A 611 38.10 -4.59 -7.85
C TYR A 611 36.84 -4.87 -7.02
N GLU A 612 36.86 -4.45 -5.76
CA GLU A 612 35.82 -4.77 -4.79
C GLU A 612 35.29 -3.53 -4.06
N ALA A 613 34.11 -3.04 -4.45
CA ALA A 613 33.45 -1.88 -3.88
C ALA A 613 32.71 -2.24 -2.59
N LYS A 614 32.96 -1.54 -1.49
CA LYS A 614 32.36 -1.82 -0.18
C LYS A 614 31.91 -0.51 0.47
N SER A 615 30.69 -0.51 1.01
CA SER A 615 30.15 0.66 1.71
C SER A 615 30.09 0.42 3.21
N ALA A 616 30.65 1.36 3.98
CA ALA A 616 30.53 1.49 5.42
C ALA A 616 29.29 2.30 5.84
N GLN A 617 28.44 2.74 4.90
CA GLN A 617 27.21 3.45 5.22
C GLN A 617 26.31 2.60 6.13
N GLY A 618 25.98 3.15 7.30
CA GLY A 618 25.25 2.45 8.35
C GLY A 618 26.13 1.74 9.39
N LEU A 619 27.46 1.85 9.33
CA LEU A 619 28.34 1.45 10.44
C LEU A 619 28.05 2.27 11.71
N ASP A 620 27.78 3.57 11.54
CA ASP A 620 27.37 4.50 12.62
C ASP A 620 25.91 4.30 13.08
N ARG A 621 25.21 3.28 12.57
CA ARG A 621 23.81 3.00 12.93
C ARG A 621 23.74 2.46 14.35
N ILE A 622 23.42 3.33 15.31
CA ILE A 622 23.26 2.96 16.72
C ILE A 622 22.10 1.96 16.89
N HIS A 623 22.36 0.87 17.61
CA HIS A 623 21.37 -0.15 17.92
C HIS A 623 20.37 0.38 18.98
N PRO A 624 19.06 0.42 18.66
CA PRO A 624 18.09 1.23 19.40
C PRO A 624 17.73 0.72 20.80
N LYS A 625 18.22 -0.46 21.21
CA LYS A 625 18.06 -0.98 22.59
C LYS A 625 19.29 -0.78 23.48
N THR A 626 20.47 -0.48 22.91
CA THR A 626 21.76 -0.54 23.65
C THR A 626 22.63 0.70 23.53
N GLY A 627 22.28 1.67 22.67
CA GLY A 627 23.03 2.94 22.55
C GLY A 627 24.42 2.83 21.92
N LYS A 628 24.84 1.62 21.52
CA LYS A 628 26.12 1.33 20.86
C LYS A 628 25.90 1.06 19.36
N PRO A 629 26.90 1.23 18.49
CA PRO A 629 26.81 0.85 17.07
C PRO A 629 26.29 -0.58 16.87
N GLN A 630 25.48 -0.80 15.84
CA GLN A 630 24.87 -2.10 15.54
C GLN A 630 25.91 -3.18 15.17
N GLN A 631 27.07 -2.78 14.68
CA GLN A 631 28.22 -3.63 14.38
C GLN A 631 29.49 -2.80 14.61
N THR A 632 30.55 -3.37 15.19
CA THR A 632 31.82 -2.65 15.34
C THR A 632 32.56 -2.57 14.00
N PRO A 633 33.50 -1.62 13.79
CA PRO A 633 34.34 -1.60 12.60
C PRO A 633 35.00 -2.95 12.30
N GLN A 634 35.57 -3.61 13.32
CA GLN A 634 36.18 -4.94 13.17
C GLN A 634 35.19 -6.02 12.76
N GLN A 635 33.99 -6.04 13.35
CA GLN A 635 32.95 -6.99 12.95
C GLN A 635 32.48 -6.75 11.51
N PHE A 636 32.43 -5.48 11.06
CA PHE A 636 32.08 -5.10 9.70
C PHE A 636 33.16 -5.55 8.71
N THR A 637 34.43 -5.25 8.97
CA THR A 637 35.54 -5.60 8.07
C THR A 637 35.82 -7.11 8.04
N ASP A 638 35.71 -7.80 9.19
CA ASP A 638 35.76 -9.28 9.24
C ASP A 638 34.69 -9.90 8.35
N LYS A 639 33.47 -9.33 8.32
CA LYS A 639 32.36 -9.83 7.49
C LYS A 639 32.50 -9.46 6.01
N GLN A 640 32.84 -8.21 5.70
CA GLN A 640 32.77 -7.66 4.34
C GLN A 640 34.06 -7.85 3.54
N LEU A 641 35.21 -7.86 4.21
CA LEU A 641 36.53 -8.06 3.58
C LEU A 641 36.96 -9.52 3.75
N TYR A 642 37.21 -9.99 4.98
CA TYR A 642 37.79 -11.32 5.22
C TYR A 642 36.86 -12.46 4.81
N GLN A 643 35.70 -12.63 5.48
CA GLN A 643 34.83 -13.79 5.26
C GLN A 643 34.28 -13.89 3.83
N LYS A 644 33.82 -12.77 3.24
CA LYS A 644 33.37 -12.74 1.84
C LYS A 644 34.46 -13.13 0.86
N THR A 645 35.66 -12.57 0.99
CA THR A 645 36.76 -12.84 0.04
C THR A 645 37.27 -14.26 0.16
N LYS A 646 37.40 -14.78 1.40
CA LYS A 646 37.67 -16.20 1.68
C LYS A 646 36.66 -17.13 1.00
N VAL A 647 35.37 -16.85 1.09
CA VAL A 647 34.33 -17.65 0.41
C VAL A 647 34.45 -17.51 -1.11
N ARG A 648 34.69 -16.31 -1.64
CA ARG A 648 34.79 -16.06 -3.09
C ARG A 648 36.01 -16.73 -3.71
N ILE A 649 37.19 -16.69 -3.07
CA ILE A 649 38.40 -17.41 -3.51
C ILE A 649 38.15 -18.91 -3.53
N ASN A 650 37.62 -19.48 -2.44
CA ASN A 650 37.34 -20.92 -2.38
C ASN A 650 36.30 -21.36 -3.44
N ASN A 651 35.25 -20.57 -3.66
CA ASN A 651 34.26 -20.85 -4.69
C ASN A 651 34.85 -20.75 -6.11
N LEU A 652 35.66 -19.73 -6.41
CA LEU A 652 36.39 -19.56 -7.68
C LEU A 652 37.30 -20.76 -7.98
N MET A 653 38.03 -21.23 -6.97
CA MET A 653 39.01 -22.31 -7.15
C MET A 653 38.36 -23.69 -7.23
N GLN A 654 37.33 -23.96 -6.43
CA GLN A 654 36.84 -25.33 -6.14
C GLN A 654 35.41 -25.64 -6.63
N LYS A 655 34.56 -24.64 -6.93
CA LYS A 655 33.11 -24.88 -7.16
C LYS A 655 32.51 -24.23 -8.41
N ALA A 656 33.08 -23.13 -8.87
CA ALA A 656 32.62 -22.46 -10.08
C ALA A 656 32.85 -23.36 -11.30
N VAL A 657 31.85 -23.43 -12.18
CA VAL A 657 31.95 -24.08 -13.51
C VAL A 657 31.94 -23.09 -14.66
N GLY A 658 31.61 -21.83 -14.38
CA GLY A 658 31.57 -20.76 -15.37
C GLY A 658 31.31 -19.39 -14.75
N THR A 659 31.39 -18.37 -15.59
CA THR A 659 31.06 -16.97 -15.30
C THR A 659 29.79 -16.56 -16.05
N ARG A 660 29.03 -15.61 -15.52
CA ARG A 660 27.90 -14.94 -16.20
C ARG A 660 27.79 -13.47 -15.77
N THR A 661 27.08 -12.67 -16.55
CA THR A 661 26.88 -11.24 -16.28
C THR A 661 25.68 -11.03 -15.35
N THR A 662 25.79 -10.07 -14.43
CA THR A 662 24.67 -9.64 -13.57
C THR A 662 23.83 -8.54 -14.26
N PRO A 663 22.62 -8.21 -13.76
CA PRO A 663 21.71 -7.29 -14.46
C PRO A 663 22.26 -5.88 -14.72
N ASP A 664 23.24 -5.42 -13.94
CA ASP A 664 23.92 -4.13 -14.07
C ASP A 664 25.38 -4.27 -14.61
N GLY A 665 25.78 -5.49 -14.97
CA GLY A 665 27.12 -5.85 -15.44
C GLY A 665 27.45 -5.45 -16.88
N THR A 666 28.62 -5.86 -17.36
CA THR A 666 29.03 -5.68 -18.76
C THR A 666 28.46 -6.80 -19.65
N ALA A 667 28.10 -6.49 -20.89
CA ALA A 667 27.56 -7.48 -21.84
C ALA A 667 28.61 -8.52 -22.26
N GLU A 668 29.87 -8.10 -22.34
CA GLU A 668 31.04 -8.97 -22.43
C GLU A 668 31.63 -9.18 -21.02
N ILE A 669 32.13 -10.38 -20.75
CA ILE A 669 32.71 -10.81 -19.48
C ILE A 669 33.86 -11.80 -19.74
N PRO A 670 34.82 -11.95 -18.82
CA PRO A 670 35.87 -12.96 -18.94
C PRO A 670 35.33 -14.37 -18.62
N THR A 671 35.94 -15.42 -19.18
CA THR A 671 35.66 -16.81 -18.81
C THR A 671 36.23 -17.16 -17.43
N LEU A 672 35.80 -18.29 -16.87
CA LEU A 672 36.32 -18.77 -15.58
C LEU A 672 37.85 -18.96 -15.63
N GLU A 673 38.36 -19.53 -16.71
CA GLU A 673 39.78 -19.83 -16.93
C GLU A 673 40.63 -18.55 -16.91
N GLN A 674 40.14 -17.49 -17.56
CA GLN A 674 40.81 -16.19 -17.63
C GLN A 674 40.93 -15.52 -16.25
N ILE A 675 39.94 -15.69 -15.36
CA ILE A 675 39.97 -15.09 -14.00
C ILE A 675 40.59 -16.01 -12.94
N LYS A 676 40.67 -17.33 -13.17
CA LYS A 676 41.18 -18.30 -12.18
C LYS A 676 42.68 -18.11 -11.85
N GLY A 677 43.43 -17.46 -12.74
CA GLY A 677 44.81 -17.04 -12.51
C GLY A 677 44.99 -15.79 -11.63
N ILE A 678 43.94 -14.98 -11.42
CA ILE A 678 44.05 -13.68 -10.72
C ILE A 678 44.33 -13.86 -9.23
N ARG A 679 45.29 -13.09 -8.70
CA ARG A 679 45.73 -13.13 -7.29
C ARG A 679 45.65 -11.79 -6.56
N HIS A 680 45.32 -10.70 -7.25
CA HIS A 680 45.28 -9.36 -6.66
C HIS A 680 43.85 -8.90 -6.39
N PHE A 681 43.60 -8.35 -5.20
CA PHE A 681 42.34 -7.72 -4.79
C PHE A 681 42.59 -6.28 -4.33
N GLU A 682 41.94 -5.32 -5.00
CA GLU A 682 41.93 -3.90 -4.64
C GLU A 682 40.53 -3.53 -4.09
N PHE A 683 40.42 -3.41 -2.77
CA PHE A 683 39.18 -2.99 -2.10
C PHE A 683 39.02 -1.46 -2.14
N GLN A 684 37.79 -1.00 -2.38
CA GLN A 684 37.43 0.42 -2.45
C GLN A 684 36.32 0.70 -1.43
N LEU A 685 36.65 1.43 -0.36
CA LEU A 685 35.80 1.62 0.81
C LEU A 685 35.42 3.11 0.97
N ASP A 686 34.13 3.41 1.10
CA ASP A 686 33.62 4.79 1.15
C ASP A 686 33.78 5.49 2.51
N GLY A 687 33.97 4.70 3.59
CA GLY A 687 34.26 5.18 4.93
C GLY A 687 35.76 5.33 5.17
N ASP A 688 36.15 6.42 5.83
CA ASP A 688 37.54 6.72 6.16
C ASP A 688 37.68 7.25 7.60
N SER A 689 37.53 6.36 8.59
CA SER A 689 37.79 6.68 10.01
C SER A 689 39.00 5.89 10.53
N PRO A 690 39.79 6.41 11.49
CA PRO A 690 40.97 5.72 12.01
C PRO A 690 40.66 4.31 12.55
N ALA A 691 39.53 4.16 13.25
CA ALA A 691 39.08 2.86 13.74
C ALA A 691 38.70 1.88 12.61
N LEU A 692 38.20 2.38 11.48
CA LEU A 692 37.89 1.57 10.30
C LEU A 692 39.15 1.18 9.52
N ARG A 693 40.16 2.06 9.43
CA ARG A 693 41.47 1.73 8.85
C ARG A 693 42.13 0.57 9.59
N THR A 694 42.27 0.68 10.92
CA THR A 694 42.85 -0.40 11.75
C THR A 694 42.05 -1.70 11.65
N ALA A 695 40.71 -1.62 11.68
CA ALA A 695 39.84 -2.78 11.55
C ALA A 695 39.97 -3.47 10.18
N ALA A 696 40.10 -2.70 9.10
CA ALA A 696 40.29 -3.22 7.75
C ALA A 696 41.64 -3.92 7.62
N GLU A 697 42.72 -3.29 8.08
CA GLU A 697 44.07 -3.85 8.02
C GLU A 697 44.21 -5.14 8.87
N ASN A 698 43.57 -5.20 10.04
CA ASN A 698 43.41 -6.45 10.81
C ASN A 698 42.71 -7.57 10.02
N SER A 699 41.82 -7.22 9.09
CA SER A 699 41.07 -8.17 8.25
C SER A 699 41.86 -8.59 7.02
N LEU A 700 42.64 -7.67 6.43
CA LEU A 700 43.55 -7.99 5.33
C LEU A 700 44.72 -8.86 5.79
N ASN A 701 45.24 -8.65 7.00
CA ASN A 701 46.28 -9.53 7.56
C ASN A 701 45.78 -10.96 7.82
N LYS A 702 44.50 -11.17 8.18
CA LYS A 702 43.89 -12.51 8.18
C LYS A 702 43.82 -13.12 6.78
N LEU A 703 43.49 -12.33 5.75
CA LEU A 703 43.51 -12.80 4.36
C LEU A 703 44.93 -13.17 3.89
N ARG A 704 45.94 -12.33 4.16
CA ARG A 704 47.35 -12.59 3.81
C ARG A 704 47.94 -13.81 4.52
N GLN A 705 47.49 -14.10 5.75
CA GLN A 705 47.88 -15.31 6.50
C GLN A 705 47.25 -16.59 5.93
N GLU A 706 46.01 -16.54 5.46
CA GLU A 706 45.31 -17.71 4.90
C GLU A 706 45.59 -17.93 3.40
N PHE A 707 45.88 -16.86 2.66
CA PHE A 707 46.13 -16.86 1.22
C PHE A 707 47.44 -16.11 0.93
N PRO A 708 48.62 -16.68 1.26
CA PRO A 708 49.92 -16.00 1.11
C PRO A 708 50.26 -15.66 -0.34
N ASP A 709 49.76 -16.42 -1.31
CA ASP A 709 49.96 -16.19 -2.75
C ASP A 709 49.03 -15.08 -3.32
N TYR A 710 48.25 -14.40 -2.48
CA TYR A 710 47.30 -13.36 -2.89
C TYR A 710 47.67 -11.98 -2.31
N THR A 711 47.60 -10.95 -3.15
CA THR A 711 47.80 -9.55 -2.74
C THR A 711 46.45 -8.92 -2.38
N PHE A 712 46.36 -8.29 -1.21
CA PHE A 712 45.16 -7.61 -0.72
C PHE A 712 45.48 -6.17 -0.30
N ASN A 713 44.94 -5.23 -1.06
CA ASN A 713 45.10 -3.78 -0.92
C ASN A 713 43.75 -3.10 -0.66
N ILE A 714 43.74 -1.91 -0.05
CA ILE A 714 42.51 -1.15 0.20
C ILE A 714 42.73 0.36 0.08
N ARG A 715 41.78 1.05 -0.56
CA ARG A 715 41.66 2.52 -0.56
C ARG A 715 40.42 2.95 0.22
N PHE A 716 40.57 4.00 1.01
CA PHE A 716 39.52 4.58 1.86
C PHE A 716 39.01 5.90 1.29
N GLY A 717 37.78 6.29 1.64
CA GLY A 717 37.16 7.54 1.22
C GLY A 717 36.64 7.57 -0.22
N VAL A 718 36.61 6.42 -0.91
CA VAL A 718 36.22 6.29 -2.33
C VAL A 718 34.69 6.29 -2.46
N LYS A 719 34.12 7.17 -3.30
CA LYS A 719 32.66 7.34 -3.47
C LYS A 719 32.25 7.34 -4.95
#